data_AF-A0A251W7T5-F1
#
_entry.id   AF-A0A251W7T5-F1
#
_cell.length_a   1.000
_cell.length_b   1.000
_cell.length_c   1.000
_cell.angle_alpha   90.00
_cell.angle_beta   90.00
_cell.angle_gamma   90.00
#
_symmetry.space_group_name_H-M   'P 1'
#
loop_
_entity.id
_entity.type
_entity.pdbx_description
1 polymer ?
#
loop_
_entity_poly.entity_id
_entity_poly.type
_entity_poly.pdbx_seq_one_letter_code
_entity_poly.pdbx_strand_id
1 'polypeptide(L)'
;MNDTLRLSQTPPDRTSMNYAALRERGMELIRQLAKDSWTDHNVHDPGITLLEAFSYAMTELGFRLQLDMADLLRSGESHALPDGIPVHHVLSAAPVTLDDLRQILLDHPLVSEARITSNDDSEVPFYTKDFLTFWWKWYCKIQTDQPLKPEAFDLWFMSLVCYLAARSAYTNPNSKDDPLFASFTYARQAGLEQVHLRGLYEVILTLKDFEEQDLNSNIYQLQLPSVDVEVALPHWDEPEAAPFRAAVTPQKVELNPDGGGWQALPESQSYFGQLRVSYTDSQVHTDMGILLRITGEGELSDAIRVAIKSTSSGGLIDQFAHRVRAAYRGVLQIQRYVESWRNLCEAPVRLKVARVQEIALRARIEVTGSTDLEQLLAKIFFDIDLALTPPLQFYSLAEMRAQGKTAETLYDGPLLRHGFLSDDNPDSLAHTDQIHISDILRIIMRLRSGTGTDVVTQENPTGRDIVAVTDLALSNFVNNRPITTNAQDCLRLVEVDRYRPRLSLTKSRINFVRNDVDVSYDPARVEKLFTEMQRQQQRSTQPQAFSPVWPVQRGELLPVDDYYAFQNDLPRIYGVGEAGVPDSAGLEGQARALQTQGYLLLFEQFLADLTAQLGNINRFFSANSEEQATYFTRALFELPGMEKLLKRFPVGSDVNNPNNTYRLALQAAVESRDQFLDRRNRMLDHLLARQGEDMVSWAQELHRWAQKDMAEANPASDQLLAQMASRRQAVNARLIRDKAAFLADVPDLNVAKLQSFGNPLRQHLRQHPEYLQVKETSIFHWMLVFNDEPLLRSVDSFSTEAAAIISAKNAIVLAARVNSYQAVSAGAGRYRYQLKDETNRVVGESLSTWKTETAAQRSWEVAAAWFATWPREDSQGWQVKESSIFHWVLAFDEEHRLRSVDSFSTEAAAIISAEDAIVLAAQVNQLPDRVFYHRVSAEAGRYRYQLKDGADTGARVVGESLSTWAENAIQDAMQATAAFFRTLRIETSMTPMERRIAHLTGIDHRGRRRLSTPSAAFFKVYEESAEGFHTVEHILLRPQRGSDKPGEGSDPGDSFLKLSANDPYSQRLSLVFPSGYARDFSLDPAASQRSEAPPHRFRDSEFRRHVERMVEQACPAHLFPKIYWVDRHLPLIHSAPVPATAPPRGCFEHFETAYFNWLDTQLIPGMNSDDVNAAAREALILALNGVANAS
;
A
#
# COMPACT_ATOMS: atom_id res chain seq x y z
N MET A 1 -33.09 27.60 -17.65
CA MET A 1 -33.81 28.24 -18.77
C MET A 1 -35.02 27.38 -19.06
N ASN A 2 -36.24 27.95 -19.02
CA ASN A 2 -37.47 27.25 -19.40
C ASN A 2 -37.62 27.37 -20.92
N ASP A 3 -36.92 26.52 -21.67
CA ASP A 3 -37.23 26.34 -23.08
C ASP A 3 -38.48 25.48 -23.17
N THR A 4 -39.57 26.08 -23.66
CA THR A 4 -40.78 25.35 -24.03
C THR A 4 -40.42 24.31 -25.09
N LEU A 5 -40.43 23.03 -24.70
CA LEU A 5 -40.30 21.89 -25.60
C LEU A 5 -41.29 22.04 -26.77
N ARG A 6 -40.76 22.23 -27.98
CA ARG A 6 -41.53 22.20 -29.22
C ARG A 6 -41.15 20.92 -29.96
N LEU A 7 -42.14 20.12 -30.36
CA LEU A 7 -41.92 19.00 -31.27
C LEU A 7 -41.45 19.58 -32.61
N SER A 8 -40.24 19.20 -33.02
CA SER A 8 -39.68 19.57 -34.31
C SER A 8 -40.56 19.02 -35.44
N GLN A 9 -40.89 19.86 -36.44
CA GLN A 9 -41.53 19.39 -37.68
C GLN A 9 -40.51 18.89 -38.70
N THR A 10 -39.22 19.09 -38.44
CA THR A 10 -38.13 18.59 -39.28
C THR A 10 -38.06 17.06 -39.12
N PRO A 11 -37.93 16.29 -40.21
CA PRO A 11 -37.77 14.84 -40.11
C PRO A 11 -36.56 14.46 -39.25
N PRO A 12 -36.58 13.33 -38.53
CA PRO A 12 -35.44 12.88 -37.76
C PRO A 12 -34.19 12.68 -38.63
N ASP A 13 -33.03 13.06 -38.13
CA ASP A 13 -31.75 13.01 -38.88
C ASP A 13 -31.35 11.57 -39.28
N ARG A 14 -31.71 10.57 -38.47
CA ARG A 14 -31.45 9.16 -38.80
C ARG A 14 -32.66 8.52 -39.46
N THR A 15 -32.42 7.86 -40.59
CA THR A 15 -33.42 7.09 -41.34
C THR A 15 -34.18 6.08 -40.47
N SER A 16 -33.51 5.47 -39.49
CA SER A 16 -34.13 4.50 -38.57
C SER A 16 -35.24 5.07 -37.71
N MET A 17 -35.32 6.39 -37.51
CA MET A 17 -36.42 7.05 -36.79
C MET A 17 -37.46 7.65 -37.74
N ASN A 18 -37.18 7.67 -39.05
CA ASN A 18 -38.05 8.27 -40.04
C ASN A 18 -38.95 7.19 -40.66
N TYR A 19 -40.17 7.09 -40.12
CA TYR A 19 -41.19 6.17 -40.60
C TYR A 19 -41.39 6.23 -42.12
N ALA A 20 -41.53 7.44 -42.68
CA ALA A 20 -41.80 7.61 -44.10
C ALA A 20 -40.64 7.09 -44.97
N ALA A 21 -39.41 7.33 -44.53
CA ALA A 21 -38.22 6.84 -45.22
C ALA A 21 -38.09 5.30 -45.14
N LEU A 22 -38.35 4.70 -43.97
CA LEU A 22 -38.36 3.25 -43.79
C LEU A 22 -39.42 2.57 -44.66
N ARG A 23 -40.64 3.12 -44.65
CA ARG A 23 -41.75 2.64 -45.46
C ARG A 23 -41.41 2.72 -46.95
N GLU A 24 -40.95 3.87 -47.44
CA GLU A 24 -40.63 4.01 -48.86
C GLU A 24 -39.49 3.07 -49.27
N ARG A 25 -38.48 2.88 -48.40
CA ARG A 25 -37.42 1.90 -48.66
C ARG A 25 -37.94 0.47 -48.75
N GLY A 26 -38.87 0.09 -47.86
CA GLY A 26 -39.54 -1.21 -47.95
C GLY A 26 -40.34 -1.37 -49.25
N MET A 27 -41.06 -0.32 -49.66
CA MET A 27 -41.81 -0.30 -50.92
C MET A 27 -40.90 -0.45 -52.14
N GLU A 28 -39.75 0.24 -52.15
CA GLU A 28 -38.74 0.06 -53.20
C GLU A 28 -38.26 -1.39 -53.28
N LEU A 29 -37.97 -2.02 -52.14
CA LEU A 29 -37.52 -3.42 -52.10
C LEU A 29 -38.59 -4.38 -52.62
N ILE A 30 -39.87 -4.18 -52.25
CA ILE A 30 -40.98 -5.00 -52.77
C ILE A 30 -41.09 -4.84 -54.29
N ARG A 31 -41.08 -3.60 -54.80
CA ARG A 31 -41.16 -3.30 -56.24
C ARG A 31 -39.97 -3.88 -57.02
N GLN A 32 -38.82 -4.04 -56.38
CA GLN A 32 -37.62 -4.63 -56.98
C GLN A 32 -37.66 -6.17 -56.97
N LEU A 33 -38.02 -6.77 -55.83
CA LEU A 33 -37.92 -8.21 -55.61
C LEU A 33 -39.16 -8.98 -56.09
N ALA A 34 -40.33 -8.34 -56.10
CA ALA A 34 -41.63 -8.97 -56.38
C ALA A 34 -42.40 -8.26 -57.51
N LYS A 35 -41.70 -7.51 -58.37
CA LYS A 35 -42.30 -6.66 -59.43
C LYS A 35 -43.41 -7.34 -60.24
N ASP A 36 -43.22 -8.61 -60.56
CA ASP A 36 -44.11 -9.36 -61.46
C ASP A 36 -45.16 -10.21 -60.71
N SER A 37 -44.95 -10.49 -59.42
CA SER A 37 -45.80 -11.36 -58.59
C SER A 37 -46.68 -10.59 -57.59
N TRP A 38 -46.25 -9.41 -57.15
CA TRP A 38 -46.99 -8.53 -56.25
C TRP A 38 -47.07 -7.14 -56.88
N THR A 39 -48.17 -6.89 -57.59
CA THR A 39 -48.35 -5.67 -58.41
C THR A 39 -49.25 -4.63 -57.75
N ASP A 40 -50.14 -5.05 -56.86
CA ASP A 40 -50.97 -4.16 -56.05
C ASP A 40 -50.22 -3.72 -54.79
N HIS A 41 -50.03 -2.42 -54.62
CA HIS A 41 -49.28 -1.82 -53.51
C HIS A 41 -50.14 -0.78 -52.76
N ASN A 42 -51.46 -0.90 -52.85
CA ASN A 42 -52.38 0.01 -52.20
C ASN A 42 -52.58 -0.32 -50.72
N VAL A 43 -53.12 0.64 -49.96
CA VAL A 43 -53.29 0.56 -48.49
C VAL A 43 -54.24 -0.56 -48.04
N HIS A 44 -55.09 -1.07 -48.93
CA HIS A 44 -55.99 -2.17 -48.61
C HIS A 44 -55.32 -3.55 -48.68
N ASP A 45 -54.12 -3.64 -49.25
CA ASP A 45 -53.35 -4.87 -49.33
C ASP A 45 -52.77 -5.22 -47.95
N PRO A 46 -53.06 -6.43 -47.42
CA PRO A 46 -52.56 -6.84 -46.11
C PRO A 46 -51.04 -6.80 -45.99
N GLY A 47 -50.29 -7.13 -47.03
CA GLY A 47 -48.82 -7.10 -46.99
C GLY A 47 -48.27 -5.66 -46.89
N ILE A 48 -48.97 -4.67 -47.45
CA ILE A 48 -48.62 -3.25 -47.26
C ILE A 48 -48.92 -2.81 -45.83
N THR A 49 -50.05 -3.23 -45.25
CA THR A 49 -50.35 -2.93 -43.83
C THR A 49 -49.33 -3.53 -42.88
N LEU A 50 -48.81 -4.73 -43.17
CA LEU A 50 -47.75 -5.37 -42.39
C LEU A 50 -46.43 -4.59 -42.51
N LEU A 51 -46.07 -4.14 -43.71
CA LEU A 51 -44.89 -3.29 -43.92
C LEU A 51 -44.99 -1.98 -43.13
N GLU A 52 -46.16 -1.35 -43.13
CA GLU A 52 -46.40 -0.11 -42.38
C GLU A 52 -46.27 -0.32 -40.87
N ALA A 53 -46.89 -1.35 -40.31
CA ALA A 53 -46.75 -1.67 -38.89
C ALA A 53 -45.31 -1.99 -38.50
N PHE A 54 -44.61 -2.80 -39.31
CA PHE A 54 -43.20 -3.13 -39.06
C PHE A 54 -42.29 -1.89 -39.18
N SER A 55 -42.55 -1.02 -40.16
CA SER A 55 -41.82 0.25 -40.31
C SER A 55 -41.99 1.15 -39.10
N TYR A 56 -43.19 1.16 -38.49
CA TYR A 56 -43.44 1.90 -37.26
C TYR A 56 -42.68 1.30 -36.07
N ALA A 57 -42.75 -0.02 -35.85
CA ALA A 57 -41.99 -0.69 -34.77
C ALA A 57 -40.47 -0.45 -34.88
N MET A 58 -39.92 -0.43 -36.11
CA MET A 58 -38.51 -0.09 -36.35
C MET A 58 -38.15 1.35 -35.93
N THR A 59 -39.09 2.30 -35.98
CA THR A 59 -38.82 3.67 -35.50
C THR A 59 -38.58 3.76 -34.01
N GLU A 60 -39.26 2.93 -33.22
CA GLU A 60 -39.07 2.86 -31.78
C GLU A 60 -37.67 2.31 -31.43
N LEU A 61 -37.24 1.24 -32.09
CA LEU A 61 -35.88 0.74 -31.94
C LEU A 61 -34.84 1.81 -32.36
N GLY A 62 -35.11 2.52 -33.46
CA GLY A 62 -34.29 3.63 -33.92
C GLY A 62 -34.15 4.77 -32.90
N PHE A 63 -35.21 5.04 -32.13
CA PHE A 63 -35.21 6.00 -31.03
C PHE A 63 -34.38 5.50 -29.85
N ARG A 64 -34.56 4.25 -29.42
CA ARG A 64 -33.80 3.65 -28.29
C ARG A 64 -32.30 3.61 -28.54
N LEU A 65 -31.88 3.36 -29.79
CA LEU A 65 -30.48 3.37 -30.22
C LEU A 65 -29.80 4.76 -30.19
N GLN A 66 -30.55 5.83 -29.90
CA GLN A 66 -30.03 7.20 -29.80
C GLN A 66 -30.02 7.75 -28.37
N LEU A 67 -30.49 6.97 -27.40
CA LEU A 67 -30.38 7.34 -26.01
C LEU A 67 -28.92 7.57 -25.64
N ASP A 68 -28.68 8.48 -24.69
CA ASP A 68 -27.34 8.74 -24.20
C ASP A 68 -26.74 7.45 -23.62
N MET A 69 -25.44 7.25 -23.79
CA MET A 69 -24.77 6.07 -23.24
C MET A 69 -24.94 6.01 -21.72
N ALA A 70 -24.94 7.15 -21.03
CA ALA A 70 -25.20 7.21 -19.60
C ALA A 70 -26.58 6.64 -19.24
N ASP A 71 -27.61 6.93 -20.04
CA ASP A 71 -28.97 6.42 -19.83
C ASP A 71 -29.07 4.94 -20.15
N LEU A 72 -28.42 4.47 -21.23
CA LEU A 72 -28.37 3.06 -21.60
C LEU A 72 -27.70 2.22 -20.50
N LEU A 73 -26.54 2.66 -20.00
CA LEU A 73 -25.83 1.99 -18.91
C LEU A 73 -26.64 2.01 -17.62
N ARG A 74 -27.28 3.15 -17.29
CA ARG A 74 -28.16 3.29 -16.12
C ARG A 74 -29.35 2.33 -16.19
N SER A 75 -29.90 2.15 -17.39
CA SER A 75 -31.06 1.30 -17.63
C SER A 75 -30.71 -0.18 -17.64
N GLY A 76 -29.49 -0.54 -18.05
CA GLY A 76 -28.97 -1.90 -17.96
C GLY A 76 -28.62 -2.38 -16.54
N GLU A 77 -28.61 -1.48 -15.54
CA GLU A 77 -28.30 -1.82 -14.13
C GLU A 77 -29.27 -2.84 -13.52
N SER A 78 -30.48 -2.98 -14.07
CA SER A 78 -31.42 -4.03 -13.67
C SER A 78 -30.92 -5.45 -13.96
N HIS A 79 -30.00 -5.59 -14.92
CA HIS A 79 -29.45 -6.87 -15.37
C HIS A 79 -28.02 -7.09 -14.85
N ALA A 80 -27.18 -6.06 -14.87
CA ALA A 80 -25.84 -6.06 -14.29
C ALA A 80 -25.34 -4.65 -14.05
N LEU A 81 -24.49 -4.46 -13.03
CA LEU A 81 -23.79 -3.19 -12.83
C LEU A 81 -22.73 -2.96 -13.91
N PRO A 82 -22.45 -1.71 -14.32
CA PRO A 82 -21.37 -1.40 -15.25
C PRO A 82 -20.01 -1.67 -14.62
N ASP A 83 -19.14 -2.39 -15.34
CA ASP A 83 -17.75 -2.67 -14.92
C ASP A 83 -16.79 -1.51 -15.22
N GLY A 84 -17.22 -0.27 -14.90
CA GLY A 84 -16.44 0.95 -15.12
C GLY A 84 -15.39 1.19 -14.03
N ILE A 85 -14.15 1.48 -14.43
CA ILE A 85 -13.08 1.85 -13.50
C ILE A 85 -12.98 3.38 -13.44
N PRO A 86 -12.98 3.99 -12.25
CA PRO A 86 -12.97 5.44 -12.13
C PRO A 86 -11.61 6.02 -12.55
N VAL A 87 -11.64 7.26 -13.07
CA VAL A 87 -10.46 7.94 -13.67
C VAL A 87 -9.27 8.00 -12.72
N HIS A 88 -9.50 8.32 -11.44
CA HIS A 88 -8.46 8.41 -10.42
C HIS A 88 -7.79 7.07 -10.07
N HIS A 89 -8.35 5.93 -10.53
CA HIS A 89 -7.69 4.62 -10.43
C HIS A 89 -6.91 4.27 -11.71
N VAL A 90 -7.28 4.82 -12.87
CA VAL A 90 -6.64 4.50 -14.15
C VAL A 90 -5.46 5.42 -14.43
N LEU A 91 -5.60 6.72 -14.13
CA LEU A 91 -4.58 7.72 -14.46
C LEU A 91 -3.50 7.88 -13.37
N SER A 92 -3.84 7.64 -12.11
CA SER A 92 -2.85 7.71 -11.02
C SER A 92 -1.77 6.64 -11.15
N ALA A 93 -0.54 6.97 -10.78
CA ALA A 93 0.55 6.02 -10.65
C ALA A 93 0.92 5.81 -9.17
N ALA A 94 1.56 4.69 -8.85
CA ALA A 94 2.31 4.58 -7.59
C ALA A 94 3.54 5.51 -7.63
N PRO A 95 4.14 5.88 -6.48
CA PRO A 95 5.28 6.78 -6.48
C PRO A 95 6.52 6.13 -7.09
N VAL A 96 6.98 6.66 -8.22
CA VAL A 96 8.14 6.12 -8.95
C VAL A 96 9.33 7.06 -8.81
N THR A 97 9.10 8.36 -8.95
CA THR A 97 10.16 9.37 -8.86
C THR A 97 10.40 9.79 -7.41
N LEU A 98 11.55 10.44 -7.17
CA LEU A 98 11.83 11.01 -5.85
C LEU A 98 10.82 12.10 -5.47
N ASP A 99 10.26 12.82 -6.45
CA ASP A 99 9.21 13.80 -6.18
C ASP A 99 7.88 13.12 -5.84
N ASP A 100 7.50 12.05 -6.53
CA ASP A 100 6.30 11.29 -6.16
C ASP A 100 6.40 10.72 -4.73
N LEU A 101 7.56 10.14 -4.39
CA LEU A 101 7.83 9.65 -3.03
C LEU A 101 7.76 10.78 -2.01
N ARG A 102 8.22 11.98 -2.37
CA ARG A 102 8.11 13.18 -1.55
C ARG A 102 6.64 13.59 -1.38
N GLN A 103 5.83 13.59 -2.44
CA GLN A 103 4.39 13.92 -2.34
C GLN A 103 3.66 12.94 -1.41
N ILE A 104 3.95 11.64 -1.50
CA ILE A 104 3.43 10.60 -0.59
C ILE A 104 3.86 10.85 0.86
N LEU A 105 5.12 11.24 1.09
CA LEU A 105 5.60 11.61 2.43
C LEU A 105 4.91 12.88 2.96
N LEU A 106 4.72 13.89 2.12
CA LEU A 106 4.05 15.15 2.48
C LEU A 106 2.56 14.94 2.79
N ASP A 107 1.93 13.96 2.15
CA ASP A 107 0.58 13.50 2.46
C ASP A 107 0.52 12.65 3.74
N HIS A 108 1.67 12.18 4.26
CA HIS A 108 1.72 11.49 5.54
C HIS A 108 1.45 12.49 6.67
N PRO A 109 0.52 12.17 7.59
CA PRO A 109 0.11 13.14 8.60
C PRO A 109 1.22 13.64 9.53
N LEU A 110 2.12 12.77 9.96
CA LEU A 110 3.23 13.11 10.86
C LEU A 110 4.34 13.94 10.18
N VAL A 111 4.25 14.20 8.89
CA VAL A 111 5.27 14.91 8.11
C VAL A 111 4.75 16.31 7.77
N SER A 112 5.52 17.33 8.10
CA SER A 112 5.30 18.71 7.65
C SER A 112 6.11 19.02 6.40
N GLU A 113 7.30 18.44 6.29
CA GLU A 113 8.19 18.61 5.16
C GLU A 113 9.00 17.34 4.92
N ALA A 114 9.30 17.03 3.66
CA ALA A 114 10.15 15.92 3.29
C ALA A 114 11.12 16.33 2.18
N ARG A 115 12.34 15.84 2.29
CA ARG A 115 13.38 15.94 1.28
C ARG A 115 13.91 14.55 0.97
N ILE A 116 14.03 14.27 -0.32
CA ILE A 116 14.61 13.02 -0.79
C ILE A 116 15.74 13.38 -1.73
N THR A 117 16.92 12.80 -1.47
CA THR A 117 18.09 12.98 -2.32
C THR A 117 18.56 11.61 -2.79
N SER A 118 18.92 11.49 -4.07
CA SER A 118 19.59 10.29 -4.55
C SER A 118 20.93 10.16 -3.82
N ASN A 119 21.28 8.93 -3.49
CA ASN A 119 22.45 8.64 -2.69
C ASN A 119 23.72 8.50 -3.55
N ASP A 120 23.70 9.03 -4.77
CA ASP A 120 24.72 8.82 -5.82
C ASP A 120 26.13 9.25 -5.37
N ASP A 121 26.20 10.24 -4.46
CA ASP A 121 27.45 10.79 -3.90
C ASP A 121 27.82 10.26 -2.50
N SER A 122 27.02 9.37 -1.91
CA SER A 122 27.24 8.97 -0.51
C SER A 122 28.30 7.88 -0.32
N GLU A 123 29.06 8.06 0.76
CA GLU A 123 30.18 7.24 1.20
C GLU A 123 29.71 5.91 1.83
N VAL A 124 29.12 4.99 1.07
CA VAL A 124 29.22 3.56 1.43
C VAL A 124 30.35 2.95 0.60
N PRO A 125 31.62 3.14 0.99
CA PRO A 125 32.76 2.62 0.24
C PRO A 125 32.77 1.09 0.32
N PHE A 126 32.33 0.44 -0.75
CA PHE A 126 32.66 -0.96 -0.98
C PHE A 126 33.99 -1.02 -1.73
N TYR A 127 35.03 -1.52 -1.06
CA TYR A 127 36.27 -1.87 -1.73
C TYR A 127 36.19 -3.34 -2.19
N THR A 128 36.53 -3.60 -3.44
CA THR A 128 36.59 -4.97 -3.98
C THR A 128 37.66 -5.79 -3.24
N LYS A 129 37.57 -7.13 -3.37
CA LYS A 129 38.45 -8.16 -2.81
C LYS A 129 39.96 -7.89 -3.00
N ASP A 130 40.31 -7.00 -3.92
CA ASP A 130 41.69 -6.53 -4.12
C ASP A 130 42.29 -5.84 -2.89
N PHE A 131 41.48 -5.29 -1.97
CA PHE A 131 41.97 -4.66 -0.73
C PHE A 131 42.70 -5.65 0.20
N LEU A 132 42.14 -6.86 0.42
CA LEU A 132 42.76 -7.92 1.24
C LEU A 132 43.95 -8.56 0.52
N THR A 133 43.85 -8.73 -0.80
CA THR A 133 44.92 -9.30 -1.64
C THR A 133 46.13 -8.36 -1.75
N PHE A 134 45.90 -7.04 -1.74
CA PHE A 134 46.92 -6.00 -1.70
C PHE A 134 47.60 -5.94 -0.32
N TRP A 135 46.83 -6.01 0.78
CA TRP A 135 47.40 -6.10 2.14
C TRP A 135 48.26 -7.34 2.35
N TRP A 136 47.83 -8.50 1.82
CA TRP A 136 48.64 -9.72 1.80
C TRP A 136 49.95 -9.52 1.04
N LYS A 137 49.91 -8.96 -0.17
CA LYS A 137 51.11 -8.68 -0.97
C LYS A 137 52.02 -7.63 -0.35
N TRP A 138 51.47 -6.61 0.31
CA TRP A 138 52.23 -5.57 1.01
C TRP A 138 52.91 -6.12 2.28
N TYR A 139 52.18 -6.91 3.08
CA TYR A 139 52.71 -7.59 4.27
C TYR A 139 53.81 -8.61 3.91
N CYS A 140 53.61 -9.43 2.87
CA CYS A 140 54.64 -10.34 2.36
C CYS A 140 55.87 -9.60 1.79
N LYS A 141 55.71 -8.37 1.30
CA LYS A 141 56.81 -7.56 0.74
C LYS A 141 57.61 -6.80 1.79
N ILE A 142 57.05 -6.56 2.99
CA ILE A 142 57.75 -5.93 4.12
C ILE A 142 58.56 -6.94 4.95
N GLN A 143 58.23 -8.24 4.87
CA GLN A 143 58.89 -9.31 5.64
C GLN A 143 59.89 -10.17 4.85
N THR A 144 60.58 -9.59 3.87
CA THR A 144 61.77 -10.25 3.31
C THR A 144 62.97 -10.06 4.24
N ASP A 145 63.08 -10.88 5.30
CA ASP A 145 64.40 -11.37 5.77
C ASP A 145 64.39 -12.55 6.78
N GLN A 146 63.28 -13.23 7.04
CA GLN A 146 63.28 -14.52 7.76
C GLN A 146 62.15 -15.46 7.27
N PRO A 147 62.41 -16.75 7.02
CA PRO A 147 61.38 -17.71 6.69
C PRO A 147 60.65 -18.17 7.96
N LEU A 148 59.39 -17.76 8.14
CA LEU A 148 58.52 -18.33 9.18
C LEU A 148 57.94 -19.68 8.68
N LYS A 149 58.00 -20.70 9.54
CA LYS A 149 57.40 -22.01 9.28
C LYS A 149 55.87 -21.94 9.34
N PRO A 150 55.12 -22.70 8.51
CA PRO A 150 53.68 -22.50 8.29
C PRO A 150 52.74 -22.98 9.40
N GLU A 151 53.24 -23.42 10.56
CA GLU A 151 52.44 -24.23 11.50
C GLU A 151 51.98 -23.49 12.77
N ALA A 152 52.18 -22.18 12.88
CA ALA A 152 51.70 -21.42 14.03
C ALA A 152 51.37 -19.96 13.66
N PHE A 153 50.35 -19.75 12.84
CA PHE A 153 49.76 -18.43 12.67
C PHE A 153 48.24 -18.56 12.54
N ASP A 154 47.54 -18.34 13.64
CA ASP A 154 46.09 -18.36 13.70
C ASP A 154 45.54 -17.07 13.06
N LEU A 155 44.81 -17.19 11.95
CA LEU A 155 44.00 -16.13 11.32
C LEU A 155 43.04 -15.46 12.32
N TRP A 156 42.76 -16.16 13.43
CA TRP A 156 42.02 -15.66 14.57
C TRP A 156 42.67 -14.45 15.25
N PHE A 157 44.02 -14.42 15.38
CA PHE A 157 44.73 -13.32 16.04
C PHE A 157 44.72 -12.03 15.21
N MET A 158 44.79 -12.14 13.87
CA MET A 158 44.69 -10.98 12.97
C MET A 158 43.27 -10.45 12.84
N SER A 159 42.26 -11.33 12.84
CA SER A 159 40.87 -10.92 12.94
C SER A 159 40.56 -10.27 14.29
N LEU A 160 41.16 -10.76 15.39
CA LEU A 160 41.04 -10.18 16.73
C LEU A 160 41.69 -8.79 16.83
N VAL A 161 42.85 -8.57 16.21
CA VAL A 161 43.50 -7.25 16.17
C VAL A 161 42.71 -6.25 15.33
N CYS A 162 42.15 -6.67 14.18
CA CYS A 162 41.26 -5.82 13.38
C CYS A 162 39.92 -5.55 14.09
N TYR A 163 39.37 -6.54 14.79
CA TYR A 163 38.16 -6.42 15.59
C TYR A 163 38.36 -5.52 16.81
N LEU A 164 39.50 -5.63 17.51
CA LEU A 164 39.83 -4.76 18.64
C LEU A 164 40.14 -3.32 18.20
N ALA A 165 40.72 -3.14 17.02
CA ALA A 165 40.91 -1.82 16.41
C ALA A 165 39.56 -1.19 15.98
N ALA A 166 38.67 -1.97 15.36
CA ALA A 166 37.32 -1.52 14.99
C ALA A 166 36.41 -1.26 16.20
N ARG A 167 36.54 -2.06 17.27
CA ARG A 167 35.79 -1.91 18.52
C ARG A 167 36.28 -0.73 19.37
N SER A 168 37.58 -0.44 19.33
CA SER A 168 38.16 0.77 19.93
C SER A 168 37.75 2.06 19.20
N ALA A 169 37.37 1.98 17.91
CA ALA A 169 36.96 3.14 17.11
C ALA A 169 35.51 3.61 17.39
N TYR A 170 34.69 2.78 18.04
CA TYR A 170 33.28 3.10 18.33
C TYR A 170 33.08 4.02 19.54
N THR A 171 34.13 4.29 20.33
CA THR A 171 34.00 4.96 21.64
C THR A 171 34.41 6.43 21.64
N ASN A 172 34.99 7.00 20.57
CA ASN A 172 35.32 8.43 20.53
C ASN A 172 35.45 9.00 19.09
N PRO A 173 34.47 9.76 18.56
CA PRO A 173 34.43 10.19 17.16
C PRO A 173 35.31 11.41 16.78
N ASN A 174 36.08 11.99 17.72
CA ASN A 174 36.65 13.33 17.55
C ASN A 174 38.18 13.43 17.35
N SER A 175 38.92 12.33 17.15
CA SER A 175 40.37 12.44 16.87
C SER A 175 40.65 12.57 15.38
N LYS A 176 41.24 13.68 14.93
CA LYS A 176 41.77 13.88 13.57
C LYS A 176 42.90 12.91 13.18
N ASP A 177 43.37 12.10 14.11
CA ASP A 177 44.33 11.00 13.91
C ASP A 177 43.59 9.65 13.75
N ASP A 178 42.55 9.63 12.91
CA ASP A 178 41.67 8.46 12.71
C ASP A 178 42.26 7.48 11.67
N PRO A 179 42.48 6.18 12.01
CA PRO A 179 42.93 5.17 11.06
C PRO A 179 41.91 4.87 9.95
N LEU A 180 40.61 5.20 10.11
CA LEU A 180 39.67 5.18 8.99
C LEU A 180 40.05 6.25 7.96
N PHE A 181 40.28 7.50 8.38
CA PHE A 181 40.73 8.57 7.49
C PHE A 181 42.08 8.24 6.82
N ALA A 182 43.00 7.58 7.54
CA ALA A 182 44.26 7.10 6.97
C ALA A 182 44.06 5.96 5.95
N SER A 183 43.15 5.01 6.21
CA SER A 183 42.83 3.92 5.28
C SER A 183 42.08 4.40 4.02
N PHE A 184 41.22 5.41 4.15
CA PHE A 184 40.59 6.12 3.01
C PHE A 184 41.61 6.83 2.13
N THR A 185 42.56 7.54 2.74
CA THR A 185 43.61 8.25 2.01
C THR A 185 44.56 7.29 1.29
N TYR A 186 44.84 6.13 1.90
CA TYR A 186 45.72 5.09 1.34
C TYR A 186 45.04 4.25 0.24
N ALA A 187 43.75 3.93 0.36
CA ALA A 187 42.99 3.25 -0.70
C ALA A 187 42.88 4.11 -1.98
N ARG A 188 42.72 5.43 -1.81
CA ARG A 188 42.72 6.41 -2.90
C ARG A 188 44.10 6.56 -3.56
N GLN A 189 45.18 6.51 -2.77
CA GLN A 189 46.55 6.50 -3.27
C GLN A 189 46.94 5.17 -3.95
N ALA A 190 46.29 4.05 -3.59
CA ALA A 190 46.51 2.72 -4.16
C ALA A 190 45.69 2.43 -5.43
N GLY A 191 44.85 3.36 -5.89
CA GLY A 191 44.08 3.23 -7.14
C GLY A 191 42.88 2.28 -7.08
N LEU A 192 42.33 2.02 -5.88
CA LEU A 192 41.13 1.20 -5.73
C LEU A 192 39.87 2.02 -6.06
N GLU A 193 39.09 1.58 -7.04
CA GLU A 193 37.87 2.26 -7.48
C GLU A 193 36.73 2.05 -6.47
N GLN A 194 36.07 3.15 -6.07
CA GLN A 194 34.87 3.10 -5.23
C GLN A 194 33.67 2.64 -6.05
N VAL A 195 32.85 1.76 -5.46
CA VAL A 195 31.58 1.32 -6.06
C VAL A 195 30.45 2.20 -5.55
N HIS A 196 29.85 3.00 -6.43
CA HIS A 196 28.67 3.81 -6.13
C HIS A 196 27.40 3.01 -6.42
N LEU A 197 26.65 2.67 -5.37
CA LEU A 197 25.37 1.96 -5.52
C LEU A 197 24.26 2.91 -5.94
N ARG A 198 23.52 2.53 -6.98
CA ARG A 198 22.32 3.19 -7.47
C ARG A 198 21.06 2.54 -6.91
N GLY A 199 19.94 3.26 -6.94
CA GLY A 199 18.67 2.81 -6.36
C GLY A 199 18.57 3.03 -4.85
N LEU A 200 19.54 3.74 -4.28
CA LEU A 200 19.53 4.15 -2.89
C LEU A 200 19.17 5.63 -2.79
N TYR A 201 18.33 5.97 -1.82
CA TYR A 201 17.97 7.35 -1.54
C TYR A 201 17.96 7.64 -0.03
N GLU A 202 18.28 8.88 0.30
CA GLU A 202 18.23 9.40 1.67
C GLU A 202 16.97 10.24 1.84
N VAL A 203 16.30 10.06 2.98
CA VAL A 203 15.06 10.79 3.30
C VAL A 203 15.30 11.63 4.55
N ILE A 204 15.05 12.93 4.45
CA ILE A 204 15.09 13.87 5.57
C ILE A 204 13.71 14.45 5.79
N LEU A 205 13.21 14.30 7.02
CA LEU A 205 11.84 14.61 7.40
C LEU A 205 11.81 15.74 8.42
N THR A 206 10.87 16.67 8.27
CA THR A 206 10.40 17.49 9.37
C THR A 206 9.11 16.86 9.89
N LEU A 207 9.10 16.51 11.17
CA LEU A 207 7.94 15.95 11.85
C LEU A 207 6.96 17.08 12.20
N LYS A 208 5.66 16.81 12.16
CA LYS A 208 4.67 17.71 12.76
C LYS A 208 4.73 17.62 14.29
N ASP A 209 4.42 18.73 14.94
CA ASP A 209 4.25 18.76 16.39
C ASP A 209 3.14 17.79 16.81
N PHE A 210 3.35 17.07 17.91
CA PHE A 210 2.43 16.06 18.43
C PHE A 210 2.18 16.30 19.92
N GLU A 211 0.91 16.35 20.33
CA GLU A 211 0.52 16.64 21.73
C GLU A 211 1.22 17.88 22.33
N GLU A 212 1.31 18.96 21.54
CA GLU A 212 2.01 20.22 21.90
C GLU A 212 3.52 20.07 22.13
N GLN A 213 4.12 18.95 21.69
CA GLN A 213 5.57 18.72 21.70
C GLN A 213 6.16 18.91 20.31
N ASP A 214 7.22 19.72 20.25
CA ASP A 214 8.05 19.84 19.06
C ASP A 214 9.05 18.67 18.99
N LEU A 215 8.81 17.76 18.06
CA LEU A 215 9.59 16.54 17.87
C LEU A 215 10.93 16.78 17.15
N ASN A 216 11.13 17.95 16.55
CA ASN A 216 12.32 18.29 15.77
C ASN A 216 13.38 19.02 16.60
N SER A 217 12.95 19.69 17.68
CA SER A 217 13.86 20.37 18.61
C SER A 217 14.33 19.48 19.75
N ASN A 218 15.60 19.68 20.11
CA ASN A 218 16.21 19.11 21.30
C ASN A 218 16.26 20.10 22.48
N ILE A 219 15.61 21.25 22.36
CA ILE A 219 15.53 22.29 23.38
C ILE A 219 14.27 22.07 24.23
N TYR A 220 14.45 22.19 25.55
CA TYR A 220 13.41 22.05 26.56
C TYR A 220 13.41 23.32 27.43
N GLN A 221 12.23 23.88 27.65
CA GLN A 221 12.07 25.06 28.49
C GLN A 221 11.63 24.64 29.89
N LEU A 222 12.34 25.16 30.90
CA LEU A 222 12.02 24.99 32.31
C LEU A 222 11.59 26.35 32.86
N GLN A 223 10.31 26.47 33.20
CA GLN A 223 9.79 27.65 33.88
C GLN A 223 10.05 27.53 35.38
N LEU A 224 10.85 28.45 35.92
CA LEU A 224 11.12 28.56 37.35
C LEU A 224 10.64 29.93 37.86
N PRO A 225 10.29 30.08 39.15
CA PRO A 225 9.62 31.29 39.66
C PRO A 225 10.36 32.62 39.45
N SER A 226 11.66 32.58 39.17
CA SER A 226 12.53 33.76 39.09
C SER A 226 13.39 33.82 37.82
N VAL A 227 13.35 32.78 36.97
CA VAL A 227 14.22 32.68 35.80
C VAL A 227 13.70 31.62 34.83
N ASP A 228 13.78 31.90 33.54
CA ASP A 228 13.52 30.91 32.50
C ASP A 228 14.84 30.28 32.06
N VAL A 229 14.83 28.96 31.87
CA VAL A 229 16.01 28.18 31.49
C VAL A 229 15.69 27.31 30.30
N GLU A 230 16.54 27.37 29.29
CA GLU A 230 16.51 26.47 28.15
C GLU A 230 17.63 25.43 28.30
N VAL A 231 17.27 24.16 28.15
CA VAL A 231 18.21 23.04 28.20
C VAL A 231 18.16 22.30 26.87
N ALA A 232 19.31 22.21 26.19
CA ALA A 232 19.49 21.36 25.04
C ALA A 232 20.00 19.98 25.50
N LEU A 233 19.22 18.95 25.21
CA LEU A 233 19.54 17.54 25.43
C LEU A 233 19.98 16.88 24.10
N PRO A 234 20.48 15.63 24.12
CA PRO A 234 20.76 14.90 22.88
C PRO A 234 19.52 14.79 21.98
N HIS A 235 19.73 14.65 20.68
CA HIS A 235 18.62 14.35 19.76
C HIS A 235 18.17 12.89 19.92
N TRP A 236 16.92 12.58 19.56
CA TRP A 236 16.35 11.24 19.74
C TRP A 236 17.13 10.13 18.98
N ASP A 237 17.81 10.49 17.89
CA ASP A 237 18.58 9.60 17.04
C ASP A 237 20.05 9.44 17.47
N GLU A 238 20.50 10.21 18.47
CA GLU A 238 21.86 10.12 19.03
C GLU A 238 22.00 8.91 19.97
N PRO A 239 23.20 8.29 20.09
CA PRO A 239 23.44 7.11 20.91
C PRO A 239 23.00 7.27 22.38
N GLU A 240 23.18 8.46 22.94
CA GLU A 240 22.82 8.85 24.29
C GLU A 240 21.30 8.77 24.55
N ALA A 241 20.47 8.97 23.52
CA ALA A 241 19.02 8.88 23.62
C ALA A 241 18.49 7.45 23.41
N ALA A 242 19.32 6.50 22.94
CA ALA A 242 18.90 5.15 22.57
C ALA A 242 18.14 4.38 23.67
N PRO A 243 18.53 4.42 24.97
CA PRO A 243 17.78 3.76 26.03
C PRO A 243 16.33 4.24 26.12
N PHE A 244 16.11 5.55 25.96
CA PHE A 244 14.79 6.18 26.09
C PHE A 244 13.83 5.84 24.96
N ARG A 245 14.26 5.11 23.92
CA ARG A 245 13.36 4.62 22.85
C ARG A 245 12.38 3.55 23.34
N ALA A 246 12.75 2.84 24.42
CA ALA A 246 11.89 1.88 25.12
C ALA A 246 11.23 2.51 26.36
N ALA A 247 10.22 1.85 26.92
CA ALA A 247 9.61 2.27 28.18
C ALA A 247 10.53 1.94 29.36
N VAL A 248 11.53 2.79 29.59
CA VAL A 248 12.45 2.69 30.74
C VAL A 248 12.09 3.75 31.78
N THR A 249 12.07 3.34 33.05
CA THR A 249 11.85 4.26 34.17
C THR A 249 13.21 4.70 34.74
N PRO A 250 13.56 6.00 34.66
CA PRO A 250 14.78 6.52 35.27
C PRO A 250 14.68 6.44 36.79
N GLN A 251 15.64 5.78 37.42
CA GLN A 251 15.72 5.61 38.86
C GLN A 251 16.48 6.76 39.53
N LYS A 252 17.59 7.17 38.92
CA LYS A 252 18.50 8.18 39.47
C LYS A 252 19.11 9.01 38.36
N VAL A 253 19.17 10.33 38.57
CA VAL A 253 19.78 11.29 37.65
C VAL A 253 20.83 12.07 38.42
N GLU A 254 22.08 11.95 37.99
CA GLU A 254 23.23 12.58 38.64
C GLU A 254 23.87 13.61 37.70
N LEU A 255 24.25 14.76 38.23
CA LEU A 255 25.02 15.77 37.50
C LEU A 255 26.50 15.56 37.80
N ASN A 256 27.31 15.48 36.75
CA ASN A 256 28.79 15.45 36.78
C ASN A 256 29.37 14.35 37.69
N PRO A 257 29.20 13.06 37.34
CA PRO A 257 29.59 11.93 38.19
C PRO A 257 31.10 11.83 38.48
N ASP A 258 31.96 12.46 37.65
CA ASP A 258 33.42 12.34 37.72
C ASP A 258 34.13 13.57 38.32
N GLY A 259 33.39 14.53 38.90
CA GLY A 259 33.95 15.61 39.74
C GLY A 259 34.36 16.92 39.06
N GLY A 260 34.18 17.08 37.74
CA GLY A 260 34.26 18.38 37.07
C GLY A 260 32.94 19.15 37.20
N GLY A 261 32.92 20.35 37.80
CA GLY A 261 31.71 21.16 37.95
C GLY A 261 31.08 21.62 36.61
N TRP A 262 29.95 22.33 36.67
CA TRP A 262 29.40 23.02 35.48
C TRP A 262 30.45 23.92 34.86
N GLN A 263 30.66 23.80 33.57
CA GLN A 263 31.60 24.63 32.84
C GLN A 263 30.85 25.81 32.23
N ALA A 264 31.13 27.02 32.72
CA ALA A 264 30.68 28.24 32.04
C ALA A 264 31.31 28.31 30.64
N LEU A 265 30.50 28.60 29.64
CA LEU A 265 30.95 28.76 28.27
C LEU A 265 31.34 30.23 28.02
N PRO A 266 32.14 30.53 26.96
CA PRO A 266 32.50 31.90 26.60
C PRO A 266 31.29 32.80 26.34
N GLU A 267 30.18 32.21 25.92
CA GLU A 267 28.92 32.88 25.72
C GLU A 267 28.24 33.18 27.07
N SER A 268 27.87 34.44 27.31
CA SER A 268 27.21 34.86 28.56
C SER A 268 25.98 33.99 28.86
N GLN A 269 25.87 33.54 30.11
CA GLN A 269 24.72 32.78 30.63
C GLN A 269 24.53 31.38 30.04
N SER A 270 25.55 30.84 29.36
CA SER A 270 25.57 29.47 28.87
C SER A 270 26.50 28.59 29.69
N TYR A 271 26.07 27.36 29.96
CA TYR A 271 26.81 26.39 30.77
C TYR A 271 26.73 25.00 30.13
N PHE A 272 27.83 24.24 30.23
CA PHE A 272 27.89 22.83 29.85
C PHE A 272 27.96 21.94 31.09
N GLY A 273 27.25 20.82 31.06
CA GLY A 273 27.25 19.80 32.12
C GLY A 273 27.08 18.39 31.55
N GLN A 274 27.28 17.39 32.40
CA GLN A 274 27.02 15.98 32.08
C GLN A 274 25.98 15.40 33.03
N LEU A 275 25.03 14.64 32.48
CA LEU A 275 24.02 13.91 33.22
C LEU A 275 24.26 12.41 33.12
N ARG A 276 24.33 11.72 34.25
CA ARG A 276 24.27 10.25 34.33
C ARG A 276 22.88 9.83 34.72
N VAL A 277 22.22 9.06 33.86
CA VAL A 277 20.89 8.49 34.13
C VAL A 277 21.04 6.99 34.36
N SER A 278 20.54 6.52 35.50
CA SER A 278 20.48 5.10 35.87
C SER A 278 19.03 4.60 35.80
N TYR A 279 18.84 3.37 35.34
CA TYR A 279 17.53 2.77 35.09
C TYR A 279 17.21 1.66 36.09
N THR A 280 15.92 1.39 36.27
CA THR A 280 15.43 0.33 37.16
C THR A 280 15.86 -1.05 36.63
N ASP A 281 16.37 -1.93 37.50
CA ASP A 281 16.78 -3.33 37.22
C ASP A 281 17.89 -3.56 36.17
N SER A 282 18.72 -2.54 35.89
CA SER A 282 19.87 -2.65 34.97
C SER A 282 21.16 -2.07 35.57
N GLN A 283 22.30 -2.75 35.39
CA GLN A 283 23.63 -2.17 35.70
C GLN A 283 24.09 -1.15 34.64
N VAL A 284 23.27 -0.89 33.63
CA VAL A 284 23.59 0.04 32.54
C VAL A 284 23.17 1.46 32.95
N HIS A 285 24.08 2.41 32.78
CA HIS A 285 23.82 3.84 32.89
C HIS A 285 24.07 4.51 31.53
N THR A 286 23.55 5.71 31.37
CA THR A 286 23.81 6.52 30.17
C THR A 286 24.27 7.90 30.58
N ASP A 287 25.40 8.30 30.02
CA ASP A 287 25.99 9.62 30.23
C ASP A 287 25.64 10.51 29.04
N MET A 288 25.09 11.68 29.32
CA MET A 288 24.60 12.63 28.31
C MET A 288 25.16 14.02 28.56
N GLY A 289 25.70 14.65 27.53
CA GLY A 289 26.08 16.06 27.59
C GLY A 289 24.83 16.96 27.53
N ILE A 290 24.80 18.02 28.33
CA ILE A 290 23.72 19.02 28.30
C ILE A 290 24.28 20.44 28.16
N LEU A 291 23.56 21.25 27.39
CA LEU A 291 23.85 22.67 27.20
C LEU A 291 22.70 23.49 27.78
N LEU A 292 23.01 24.27 28.80
CA LEU A 292 22.05 25.10 29.52
C LEU A 292 22.26 26.56 29.14
N ARG A 293 21.18 27.28 28.89
CA ARG A 293 21.16 28.72 28.72
C ARG A 293 20.12 29.33 29.65
N ILE A 294 20.51 30.38 30.37
CA ILE A 294 19.59 31.17 31.17
C ILE A 294 19.06 32.31 30.27
N THR A 295 17.73 32.41 30.14
CA THR A 295 17.09 33.48 29.37
C THR A 295 16.67 34.61 30.31
N GLY A 296 17.45 35.71 30.34
CA GLY A 296 17.17 36.89 31.18
C GLY A 296 18.42 37.41 31.89
N GLU A 297 18.28 38.12 33.01
CA GLU A 297 19.40 38.47 33.90
C GLU A 297 19.46 37.47 35.07
N GLY A 298 20.46 36.58 35.10
CA GLY A 298 20.61 35.58 36.17
C GLY A 298 21.86 34.70 36.08
N GLU A 299 22.11 33.91 37.12
CA GLU A 299 23.21 32.94 37.24
C GLU A 299 22.70 31.53 37.60
N LEU A 300 23.54 30.51 37.39
CA LEU A 300 23.22 29.12 37.67
C LEU A 300 23.00 28.85 39.18
N SER A 301 21.75 28.64 39.59
CA SER A 301 21.33 28.44 40.99
C SER A 301 21.06 26.97 41.38
N ASP A 302 20.90 26.70 42.68
CA ASP A 302 20.54 25.37 43.18
C ASP A 302 19.14 24.91 42.75
N ALA A 303 18.19 25.85 42.59
CA ALA A 303 16.85 25.54 42.09
C ALA A 303 16.89 24.96 40.67
N ILE A 304 17.74 25.53 39.80
CA ILE A 304 17.98 25.02 38.44
C ILE A 304 18.58 23.61 38.49
N ARG A 305 19.57 23.39 39.37
CA ARG A 305 20.21 22.07 39.54
C ARG A 305 19.22 21.00 40.00
N VAL A 306 18.29 21.34 40.88
CA VAL A 306 17.24 20.41 41.35
C VAL A 306 16.26 20.11 40.23
N ALA A 307 15.80 21.12 39.48
CA ALA A 307 14.85 20.95 38.38
C ALA A 307 15.36 20.01 37.28
N ILE A 308 16.64 20.13 36.90
CA ILE A 308 17.27 19.28 35.87
C ILE A 308 17.35 17.80 36.30
N LYS A 309 17.54 17.53 37.59
CA LYS A 309 17.66 16.17 38.13
C LYS A 309 16.31 15.51 38.41
N SER A 310 15.19 16.21 38.23
CA SER A 310 13.89 15.67 38.59
C SER A 310 13.51 14.49 37.70
N THR A 311 13.15 13.37 38.33
CA THR A 311 12.53 12.20 37.70
C THR A 311 11.01 12.16 37.91
N SER A 312 10.43 13.23 38.47
CA SER A 312 8.98 13.34 38.62
C SER A 312 8.29 13.32 37.26
N SER A 313 7.05 12.84 37.22
CA SER A 313 6.21 13.00 36.03
C SER A 313 6.13 14.49 35.64
N GLY A 314 6.28 14.78 34.35
CA GLY A 314 6.37 16.14 33.82
C GLY A 314 7.71 16.85 34.06
N GLY A 315 8.69 16.21 34.71
CA GLY A 315 10.06 16.73 34.83
C GLY A 315 10.86 16.63 33.53
N LEU A 316 12.04 17.26 33.46
CA LEU A 316 12.87 17.35 32.25
C LEU A 316 13.14 15.97 31.61
N ILE A 317 13.55 14.98 32.42
CA ILE A 317 13.91 13.64 31.91
C ILE A 317 12.67 12.87 31.46
N ASP A 318 11.52 13.06 32.11
CA ASP A 318 10.25 12.44 31.70
C ASP A 318 9.77 13.04 30.36
N GLN A 319 9.83 14.37 30.22
CA GLN A 319 9.53 15.06 28.96
C GLN A 319 10.48 14.62 27.83
N PHE A 320 11.78 14.51 28.12
CA PHE A 320 12.78 13.99 27.19
C PHE A 320 12.46 12.56 26.75
N ALA A 321 12.20 11.66 27.70
CA ALA A 321 11.83 10.29 27.42
C ALA A 321 10.53 10.17 26.61
N HIS A 322 9.55 11.04 26.87
CA HIS A 322 8.31 11.10 26.08
C HIS A 322 8.58 11.52 24.64
N ARG A 323 9.31 12.63 24.43
CA ARG A 323 9.63 13.16 23.10
C ARG A 323 10.47 12.18 22.28
N VAL A 324 11.47 11.55 22.89
CA VAL A 324 12.32 10.53 22.23
C VAL A 324 11.48 9.33 21.78
N ARG A 325 10.58 8.82 22.62
CA ARG A 325 9.67 7.72 22.25
C ARG A 325 8.71 8.11 21.14
N ALA A 326 8.12 9.30 21.23
CA ALA A 326 7.19 9.82 20.23
C ALA A 326 7.88 9.95 18.86
N ALA A 327 9.06 10.59 18.81
CA ALA A 327 9.85 10.73 17.59
C ALA A 327 10.30 9.37 17.04
N TYR A 328 10.82 8.47 17.88
CA TYR A 328 11.23 7.13 17.47
C TYR A 328 10.08 6.32 16.87
N ARG A 329 8.91 6.31 17.52
CA ARG A 329 7.71 5.62 17.01
C ARG A 329 7.20 6.26 15.72
N GLY A 330 7.18 7.59 15.65
CA GLY A 330 6.78 8.33 14.46
C GLY A 330 7.68 8.01 13.25
N VAL A 331 8.99 8.01 13.45
CA VAL A 331 9.95 7.68 12.39
C VAL A 331 9.85 6.21 11.97
N LEU A 332 9.70 5.26 12.90
CA LEU A 332 9.46 3.86 12.56
C LEU A 332 8.16 3.67 11.75
N GLN A 333 7.11 4.41 12.09
CA GLN A 333 5.86 4.39 11.34
C GLN A 333 6.06 4.92 9.92
N ILE A 334 6.75 6.07 9.77
CA ILE A 334 7.03 6.65 8.45
C ILE A 334 7.95 5.74 7.64
N GLN A 335 8.94 5.10 8.27
CA GLN A 335 9.81 4.13 7.63
C GLN A 335 9.01 2.99 7.01
N ARG A 336 8.11 2.35 7.79
CA ARG A 336 7.22 1.30 7.29
C ARG A 336 6.31 1.78 6.16
N TYR A 337 5.84 3.02 6.26
CA TYR A 337 5.00 3.63 5.22
C TYR A 337 5.78 3.80 3.91
N VAL A 338 7.01 4.34 3.96
CA VAL A 338 7.89 4.49 2.78
C VAL A 338 8.29 3.13 2.21
N GLU A 339 8.64 2.17 3.06
CA GLU A 339 8.98 0.80 2.64
C GLU A 339 7.83 0.11 1.90
N SER A 340 6.57 0.43 2.24
CA SER A 340 5.40 -0.09 1.53
C SER A 340 5.22 0.47 0.11
N TRP A 341 5.90 1.59 -0.19
CA TRP A 341 5.89 2.29 -1.49
C TRP A 341 7.19 2.14 -2.28
N ARG A 342 8.06 1.23 -1.85
CA ARG A 342 9.38 1.03 -2.43
C ARG A 342 9.28 0.47 -3.86
N ASN A 343 10.08 1.00 -4.78
CA ASN A 343 10.22 0.43 -6.12
C ASN A 343 11.11 -0.83 -6.13
N LEU A 344 10.96 -1.66 -7.15
CA LEU A 344 11.85 -2.79 -7.42
C LEU A 344 13.31 -2.33 -7.56
N CYS A 345 14.21 -3.02 -6.85
CA CYS A 345 15.64 -2.74 -6.77
C CYS A 345 16.00 -1.34 -6.25
N GLU A 346 15.08 -0.68 -5.53
CA GLU A 346 15.36 0.55 -4.79
C GLU A 346 15.15 0.36 -3.30
N ALA A 347 15.80 1.17 -2.46
CA ALA A 347 15.57 1.17 -1.01
C ALA A 347 15.95 2.50 -0.34
N PRO A 348 15.19 2.96 0.68
CA PRO A 348 15.64 4.04 1.54
C PRO A 348 16.86 3.57 2.36
N VAL A 349 17.92 4.38 2.38
CA VAL A 349 19.13 4.07 3.16
C VAL A 349 18.97 4.44 4.61
N ARG A 350 18.42 5.63 4.87
CA ARG A 350 18.18 6.14 6.22
C ARG A 350 17.10 7.22 6.18
N LEU A 351 16.19 7.17 7.15
CA LEU A 351 15.33 8.29 7.48
C LEU A 351 16.04 9.12 8.56
N LYS A 352 16.28 10.39 8.25
CA LYS A 352 16.77 11.39 9.21
C LYS A 352 15.66 12.37 9.54
N VAL A 353 15.68 12.92 10.74
CA VAL A 353 14.82 14.04 11.10
C VAL A 353 15.64 15.32 11.02
N ALA A 354 15.07 16.32 10.35
CA ALA A 354 15.64 17.65 10.27
C ALA A 354 15.74 18.26 11.68
N ARG A 355 16.91 18.79 12.01
CA ARG A 355 17.14 19.49 13.26
C ARG A 355 16.76 20.95 13.11
N VAL A 356 16.59 21.64 14.22
CA VAL A 356 16.23 23.07 14.22
C VAL A 356 17.47 23.92 14.47
N GLN A 357 17.67 24.95 13.64
CA GLN A 357 18.55 26.08 13.94
C GLN A 357 17.68 27.32 14.16
N GLU A 358 17.80 27.93 15.35
CA GLU A 358 16.92 29.00 15.77
C GLU A 358 17.43 30.36 15.32
N ILE A 359 16.55 31.11 14.67
CA ILE A 359 16.80 32.44 14.16
C ILE A 359 16.17 33.43 15.14
N ALA A 360 16.99 34.33 15.68
CA ALA A 360 16.53 35.38 16.58
C ALA A 360 16.57 36.75 15.88
N LEU A 361 15.49 37.50 16.02
CA LEU A 361 15.34 38.85 15.50
C LEU A 361 15.74 39.88 16.55
N ARG A 362 16.59 40.84 16.17
CA ARG A 362 16.83 42.06 16.94
C ARG A 362 16.37 43.24 16.12
N ALA A 363 15.55 44.11 16.68
CA ALA A 363 15.14 45.36 16.02
C ALA A 363 14.67 46.39 17.03
N ARG A 364 14.81 47.67 16.66
CA ARG A 364 14.15 48.80 17.31
C ARG A 364 13.04 49.31 16.39
N ILE A 365 11.81 49.31 16.88
CA ILE A 365 10.62 49.65 16.08
C ILE A 365 9.94 50.85 16.70
N GLU A 366 9.89 51.96 15.96
CA GLU A 366 9.15 53.15 16.35
C GLU A 366 7.70 53.04 15.87
N VAL A 367 6.74 53.26 16.77
CA VAL A 367 5.30 53.07 16.48
C VAL A 367 4.46 54.27 16.91
N THR A 368 3.25 54.39 16.37
CA THR A 368 2.31 55.45 16.73
C THR A 368 1.53 55.12 18.01
N GLY A 369 0.85 56.13 18.59
CA GLY A 369 0.25 56.03 19.93
C GLY A 369 -0.95 55.09 20.05
N SER A 370 -1.61 54.72 18.95
CA SER A 370 -2.85 53.92 18.92
C SER A 370 -2.65 52.44 18.64
N THR A 371 -1.43 51.98 18.36
CA THR A 371 -1.15 50.61 17.91
C THR A 371 -1.16 49.60 19.08
N ASP A 372 -1.78 48.42 18.89
CA ASP A 372 -1.64 47.29 19.83
C ASP A 372 -0.26 46.62 19.59
N LEU A 373 0.64 46.74 20.57
CA LEU A 373 2.04 46.30 20.44
C LEU A 373 2.12 44.78 20.36
N GLU A 374 1.39 44.08 21.22
CA GLU A 374 1.43 42.62 21.29
C GLU A 374 0.85 41.99 20.01
N GLN A 375 -0.23 42.56 19.46
CA GLN A 375 -0.80 42.08 18.20
C GLN A 375 0.11 42.36 17.00
N LEU A 376 0.71 43.55 16.94
CA LEU A 376 1.67 43.89 15.87
C LEU A 376 2.90 42.96 15.93
N LEU A 377 3.47 42.77 17.12
CA LEU A 377 4.65 41.93 17.28
C LEU A 377 4.36 40.46 16.96
N ALA A 378 3.23 39.93 17.43
CA ALA A 378 2.81 38.57 17.09
C ALA A 378 2.66 38.40 15.57
N LYS A 379 2.10 39.41 14.87
CA LYS A 379 1.99 39.40 13.40
C LYS A 379 3.34 39.48 12.69
N ILE A 380 4.27 40.31 13.18
CA ILE A 380 5.65 40.38 12.66
C ILE A 380 6.33 39.01 12.78
N PHE A 381 6.29 38.41 13.97
CA PHE A 381 6.87 37.09 14.18
C PHE A 381 6.20 36.03 13.31
N PHE A 382 4.87 36.04 13.20
CA PHE A 382 4.12 35.10 12.36
C PHE A 382 4.49 35.22 10.88
N ASP A 383 4.58 36.44 10.32
CA ASP A 383 4.91 36.61 8.90
C ASP A 383 6.38 36.28 8.59
N ILE A 384 7.29 36.51 9.53
CA ILE A 384 8.68 36.08 9.41
C ILE A 384 8.77 34.56 9.48
N ASP A 385 8.10 33.93 10.44
CA ASP A 385 8.05 32.47 10.57
C ASP A 385 7.47 31.81 9.32
N LEU A 386 6.40 32.38 8.74
CA LEU A 386 5.80 31.94 7.48
C LEU A 386 6.76 32.05 6.28
N ALA A 387 7.61 33.09 6.26
CA ALA A 387 8.61 33.26 5.22
C ALA A 387 9.79 32.29 5.38
N LEU A 388 10.14 31.93 6.62
CA LEU A 388 11.19 30.94 6.91
C LEU A 388 10.71 29.50 6.69
N THR A 389 9.45 29.22 7.02
CA THR A 389 8.83 27.90 7.00
C THR A 389 7.43 27.99 6.36
N PRO A 390 7.35 28.13 5.02
CA PRO A 390 6.08 28.20 4.32
C PRO A 390 5.29 26.88 4.45
N PRO A 391 3.99 26.93 4.78
CA PRO A 391 3.19 25.73 5.02
C PRO A 391 2.82 25.06 3.70
N LEU A 392 2.72 23.73 3.74
CA LEU A 392 2.21 22.93 2.64
C LEU A 392 0.71 23.17 2.46
N GLN A 393 0.28 23.53 1.25
CA GLN A 393 -1.13 23.76 0.91
C GLN A 393 -1.69 22.60 0.08
N PHE A 394 -2.81 22.03 0.53
CA PHE A 394 -3.60 21.09 -0.26
C PHE A 394 -4.84 21.77 -0.85
N TYR A 395 -5.23 21.33 -2.04
CA TYR A 395 -6.42 21.79 -2.73
C TYR A 395 -7.41 20.64 -2.95
N SER A 396 -8.69 20.96 -2.91
CA SER A 396 -9.76 20.05 -3.32
C SER A 396 -9.84 19.92 -4.84
N LEU A 397 -10.46 18.84 -5.32
CA LEU A 397 -10.74 18.66 -6.74
C LEU A 397 -11.59 19.80 -7.32
N ALA A 398 -12.51 20.36 -6.54
CA ALA A 398 -13.35 21.47 -6.98
C ALA A 398 -12.54 22.75 -7.22
N GLU A 399 -11.59 23.06 -6.34
CA GLU A 399 -10.68 24.21 -6.48
C GLU A 399 -9.77 24.03 -7.68
N MET A 400 -9.16 22.85 -7.83
CA MET A 400 -8.30 22.54 -8.98
C MET A 400 -9.04 22.62 -10.32
N ARG A 401 -10.29 22.16 -10.38
CA ARG A 401 -11.14 22.30 -11.56
C ARG A 401 -11.54 23.74 -11.83
N ALA A 402 -11.79 24.54 -10.80
CA ALA A 402 -12.05 25.98 -10.94
C ALA A 402 -10.82 26.72 -11.48
N GLN A 403 -9.61 26.23 -11.20
CA GLN A 403 -8.35 26.70 -11.78
C GLN A 403 -8.11 26.19 -13.22
N GLY A 404 -9.00 25.36 -13.77
CA GLY A 404 -8.90 24.85 -15.14
C GLY A 404 -7.98 23.64 -15.32
N LYS A 405 -7.52 22.99 -14.24
CA LYS A 405 -6.70 21.76 -14.33
C LYS A 405 -7.54 20.58 -14.84
N THR A 406 -6.97 19.74 -15.70
CA THR A 406 -7.66 18.57 -16.28
C THR A 406 -7.38 17.31 -15.46
N ALA A 407 -8.13 16.23 -15.71
CA ALA A 407 -7.94 14.97 -15.00
C ALA A 407 -6.54 14.39 -15.24
N GLU A 408 -6.04 14.48 -16.47
CA GLU A 408 -4.72 14.00 -16.87
C GLU A 408 -3.61 14.70 -16.11
N THR A 409 -3.70 16.02 -15.94
CA THR A 409 -2.71 16.79 -15.17
C THR A 409 -2.80 16.58 -13.66
N LEU A 410 -4.01 16.31 -13.13
CA LEU A 410 -4.22 16.20 -11.68
C LEU A 410 -3.90 14.82 -11.12
N TYR A 411 -4.03 13.77 -11.94
CA TYR A 411 -3.72 12.40 -11.55
C TYR A 411 -2.37 11.94 -12.12
N ASP A 412 -1.54 12.85 -12.63
CA ASP A 412 -0.16 12.55 -13.01
C ASP A 412 0.68 12.40 -11.73
N GLY A 413 0.92 11.16 -11.32
CA GLY A 413 1.62 10.83 -10.08
C GLY A 413 0.73 10.14 -9.02
N PRO A 414 1.18 10.14 -7.76
CA PRO A 414 0.51 9.41 -6.68
C PRO A 414 -0.83 10.01 -6.27
N LEU A 415 -1.80 9.14 -6.05
CA LEU A 415 -3.09 9.54 -5.48
C LEU A 415 -2.95 9.83 -3.98
N LEU A 416 -2.95 11.11 -3.62
CA LEU A 416 -2.83 11.59 -2.24
C LEU A 416 -4.17 11.52 -1.49
N ARG A 417 -4.12 11.49 -0.15
CA ARG A 417 -5.28 11.33 0.75
C ARG A 417 -5.90 12.64 1.22
N HIS A 418 -5.14 13.74 1.21
CA HIS A 418 -5.59 15.02 1.77
C HIS A 418 -5.87 16.10 0.72
N GLY A 419 -5.78 15.79 -0.57
CA GLY A 419 -6.04 16.73 -1.66
C GLY A 419 -5.01 16.62 -2.77
N PHE A 420 -4.94 17.65 -3.59
CA PHE A 420 -3.92 17.81 -4.62
C PHE A 420 -2.91 18.86 -4.18
N LEU A 421 -1.64 18.60 -4.46
CA LEU A 421 -0.58 19.61 -4.37
C LEU A 421 -0.57 20.41 -5.68
N SER A 422 -0.22 21.70 -5.61
CA SER A 422 -0.09 22.54 -6.81
C SER A 422 1.37 22.64 -7.21
N ASP A 423 1.66 22.37 -8.48
CA ASP A 423 2.99 22.51 -9.08
C ASP A 423 3.37 23.98 -9.31
N ASP A 424 2.45 24.92 -9.15
CA ASP A 424 2.63 26.32 -9.57
C ASP A 424 3.54 27.14 -8.63
N ASN A 425 4.13 26.50 -7.60
CA ASN A 425 5.05 27.15 -6.67
C ASN A 425 6.25 26.25 -6.26
N PRO A 426 7.09 25.81 -7.20
CA PRO A 426 8.25 24.96 -6.89
C PRO A 426 9.27 25.66 -5.98
N ASP A 427 9.30 27.00 -6.02
CA ASP A 427 10.17 27.85 -5.20
C ASP A 427 9.74 27.94 -3.73
N SER A 428 8.49 27.61 -3.38
CA SER A 428 8.02 27.72 -1.98
C SER A 428 8.66 26.69 -1.05
N LEU A 429 9.49 25.78 -1.56
CA LEU A 429 10.21 24.77 -0.78
C LEU A 429 11.71 24.73 -1.12
N ALA A 430 12.23 25.74 -1.83
CA ALA A 430 13.65 25.85 -2.14
C ALA A 430 14.45 26.24 -0.88
N HIS A 431 15.39 25.39 -0.48
CA HIS A 431 16.26 25.62 0.67
C HIS A 431 17.15 26.83 0.43
N THR A 432 16.93 27.88 1.21
CA THR A 432 17.84 29.03 1.18
C THR A 432 19.00 28.77 2.13
N ASP A 433 20.24 28.90 1.64
CA ASP A 433 21.44 28.85 2.49
C ASP A 433 21.70 30.19 3.20
N GLN A 434 20.91 31.22 2.87
CA GLN A 434 21.09 32.60 3.24
C GLN A 434 19.74 33.29 3.49
N ILE A 435 19.64 34.05 4.58
CA ILE A 435 18.47 34.89 4.87
C ILE A 435 18.90 36.34 4.73
N HIS A 436 18.34 37.04 3.74
CA HIS A 436 18.61 38.45 3.53
C HIS A 436 17.82 39.32 4.51
N ILE A 437 18.52 40.19 5.23
CA ILE A 437 17.88 41.09 6.20
C ILE A 437 16.93 42.07 5.49
N SER A 438 17.19 42.40 4.21
CA SER A 438 16.28 43.22 3.39
C SER A 438 14.89 42.59 3.21
N ASP A 439 14.78 41.26 3.18
CA ASP A 439 13.49 40.59 3.03
C ASP A 439 12.71 40.58 4.34
N ILE A 440 13.40 40.39 5.48
CA ILE A 440 12.83 40.59 6.81
C ILE A 440 12.35 42.03 6.99
N LEU A 441 13.14 43.02 6.58
CA LEU A 441 12.74 44.42 6.61
C LEU A 441 11.50 44.65 5.74
N ARG A 442 11.43 44.09 4.53
CA ARG A 442 10.25 44.19 3.67
C ARG A 442 9.01 43.58 4.32
N ILE A 443 9.13 42.45 5.01
CA ILE A 443 8.03 41.82 5.75
C ILE A 443 7.53 42.77 6.84
N ILE A 444 8.43 43.30 7.69
CA ILE A 444 8.06 44.25 8.75
C ILE A 444 7.42 45.51 8.16
N MET A 445 8.00 46.07 7.10
CA MET A 445 7.51 47.31 6.47
C MET A 445 6.17 47.13 5.76
N ARG A 446 5.79 45.92 5.32
CA ARG A 446 4.43 45.64 4.82
C ARG A 446 3.37 45.78 5.92
N LEU A 447 3.74 45.52 7.17
CA LEU A 447 2.87 45.68 8.34
C LEU A 447 2.83 47.12 8.87
N ARG A 448 3.44 48.07 8.15
CA ARG A 448 3.46 49.50 8.51
C ARG A 448 2.07 50.13 8.61
N SER A 449 1.06 49.59 7.95
CA SER A 449 -0.32 50.07 8.01
C SER A 449 -1.28 48.89 8.09
N GLY A 450 -2.43 49.06 8.76
CA GLY A 450 -3.45 48.01 8.89
C GLY A 450 -4.00 47.46 7.56
N THR A 451 -3.84 48.16 6.43
CA THR A 451 -4.25 47.67 5.09
C THR A 451 -3.12 47.03 4.29
N GLY A 452 -1.85 47.21 4.69
CA GLY A 452 -0.68 46.65 4.00
C GLY A 452 -0.36 47.22 2.61
N THR A 453 -1.10 48.24 2.14
CA THR A 453 -1.02 48.78 0.77
C THR A 453 -0.21 50.08 0.64
N ASP A 454 0.15 50.69 1.78
CA ASP A 454 0.82 51.99 1.90
C ASP A 454 2.16 52.04 1.13
N VAL A 455 2.97 50.97 1.22
CA VAL A 455 4.29 50.89 0.56
C VAL A 455 4.18 50.62 -0.96
N VAL A 456 3.05 50.09 -1.44
CA VAL A 456 2.88 49.67 -2.84
C VAL A 456 2.33 50.80 -3.71
N THR A 457 1.58 51.75 -3.15
CA THR A 457 0.81 52.73 -3.95
C THR A 457 1.23 54.19 -3.74
N GLN A 458 1.42 54.67 -2.50
CA GLN A 458 2.01 55.99 -2.13
C GLN A 458 2.02 56.14 -0.59
N GLU A 459 3.09 56.69 0.00
CA GLU A 459 3.21 56.85 1.47
C GLU A 459 2.12 57.75 2.08
N ASN A 460 1.42 57.23 3.10
CA ASN A 460 0.44 57.89 3.94
C ASN A 460 0.99 58.03 5.38
N PRO A 461 1.63 59.17 5.72
CA PRO A 461 2.25 59.38 7.03
C PRO A 461 1.25 59.40 8.20
N THR A 462 -0.04 59.64 7.92
CA THR A 462 -1.09 59.80 8.94
C THR A 462 -1.80 58.51 9.34
N GLY A 463 -1.66 57.44 8.54
CA GLY A 463 -2.32 56.15 8.74
C GLY A 463 -1.37 54.99 9.06
N ARG A 464 -0.11 55.28 9.40
CA ARG A 464 0.91 54.27 9.69
C ARG A 464 0.96 53.89 11.17
N ASP A 465 1.13 52.60 11.43
CA ASP A 465 1.41 52.01 12.73
C ASP A 465 2.91 51.99 13.02
N ILE A 466 3.75 51.74 11.99
CA ILE A 466 5.23 51.72 12.11
C ILE A 466 5.84 53.00 11.50
N VAL A 467 6.52 53.79 12.31
CA VAL A 467 7.23 55.00 11.88
C VAL A 467 8.57 54.64 11.26
N ALA A 468 9.39 53.87 11.96
CA ALA A 468 10.75 53.51 11.54
C ALA A 468 11.16 52.15 12.13
N VAL A 469 12.09 51.48 11.45
CA VAL A 469 12.76 50.27 11.92
C VAL A 469 14.27 50.52 11.87
N THR A 470 14.95 50.43 13.00
CA THR A 470 16.40 50.60 13.12
C THR A 470 17.03 49.42 13.86
N ASP A 471 18.36 49.30 13.80
CA ASP A 471 19.12 48.23 14.47
C ASP A 471 18.65 46.80 14.15
N LEU A 472 18.11 46.61 12.94
CA LEU A 472 17.63 45.31 12.46
C LEU A 472 18.83 44.38 12.24
N ALA A 473 18.84 43.25 12.96
CA ALA A 473 19.85 42.22 12.79
C ALA A 473 19.28 40.84 13.13
N LEU A 474 19.88 39.80 12.56
CA LEU A 474 19.53 38.40 12.85
C LEU A 474 20.68 37.68 13.58
N SER A 475 20.33 36.69 14.38
CA SER A 475 21.31 35.78 15.00
C SER A 475 20.86 34.33 14.80
N ASN A 476 21.81 33.42 14.64
CA ASN A 476 21.57 31.98 14.44
C ASN A 476 22.08 31.19 15.64
N PHE A 477 21.30 30.24 16.14
CA PHE A 477 21.61 29.38 17.28
C PHE A 477 21.41 27.89 16.95
N VAL A 478 22.35 27.06 17.38
CA VAL A 478 22.25 25.59 17.33
C VAL A 478 22.55 25.04 18.72
N ASN A 479 21.69 24.18 19.26
CA ASN A 479 21.81 23.62 20.62
C ASN A 479 22.03 24.71 21.71
N ASN A 480 21.29 25.81 21.64
CA ASN A 480 21.45 27.02 22.48
C ASN A 480 22.78 27.78 22.34
N ARG A 481 23.67 27.37 21.44
CA ARG A 481 24.93 28.05 21.16
C ARG A 481 24.78 29.02 19.97
N PRO A 482 25.18 30.29 20.10
CA PRO A 482 25.19 31.21 18.97
C PRO A 482 26.24 30.80 17.95
N ILE A 483 25.81 30.58 16.70
CA ILE A 483 26.69 30.32 15.55
C ILE A 483 27.06 31.62 14.84
N THR A 484 26.09 32.53 14.73
CA THR A 484 26.29 33.87 14.16
C THR A 484 25.46 34.85 14.97
N THR A 485 26.02 36.01 15.29
CA THR A 485 25.34 37.04 16.09
C THR A 485 25.34 38.37 15.36
N ASN A 486 24.22 39.09 15.46
CA ASN A 486 24.03 40.44 14.90
C ASN A 486 24.41 40.56 13.41
N ALA A 487 23.99 39.62 12.55
CA ALA A 487 24.13 39.75 11.10
C ALA A 487 23.24 40.88 10.58
N GLN A 488 23.83 41.86 9.87
CA GLN A 488 23.14 43.08 9.42
C GLN A 488 22.74 43.08 7.94
N ASP A 489 23.46 42.35 7.08
CA ASP A 489 23.18 42.30 5.63
C ASP A 489 22.54 40.97 5.21
N CYS A 490 23.24 39.87 5.51
CA CYS A 490 22.82 38.51 5.20
C CYS A 490 23.22 37.57 6.34
N LEU A 491 22.32 36.67 6.73
CA LEU A 491 22.60 35.59 7.67
C LEU A 491 22.79 34.27 6.91
N ARG A 492 23.98 33.69 6.97
CA ARG A 492 24.25 32.38 6.38
C ARG A 492 23.86 31.25 7.34
N LEU A 493 23.08 30.29 6.84
CA LEU A 493 22.71 29.09 7.57
C LEU A 493 23.83 28.04 7.51
N VAL A 494 23.92 27.21 8.54
CA VAL A 494 24.92 26.14 8.63
C VAL A 494 24.27 24.78 8.42
N GLU A 495 25.00 23.84 7.81
CA GLU A 495 24.57 22.45 7.59
C GLU A 495 23.08 22.38 7.16
N VAL A 496 22.71 23.11 6.10
CA VAL A 496 21.30 23.20 5.62
C VAL A 496 20.72 21.86 5.19
N ASP A 497 21.59 20.87 4.97
CA ASP A 497 21.22 19.48 4.76
C ASP A 497 20.75 18.75 6.01
N ARG A 498 20.97 19.33 7.19
CA ARG A 498 20.62 18.75 8.49
C ARG A 498 19.72 19.67 9.32
N TYR A 499 19.89 20.98 9.21
CA TYR A 499 19.19 21.96 10.04
C TYR A 499 18.24 22.84 9.23
N ARG A 500 17.08 23.14 9.79
CA ARG A 500 16.11 24.09 9.24
C ARG A 500 15.97 25.34 10.10
N PRO A 501 15.83 26.52 9.47
CA PRO A 501 15.63 27.76 10.20
C PRO A 501 14.25 27.76 10.86
N ARG A 502 14.19 28.20 12.11
CA ARG A 502 12.92 28.49 12.79
C ARG A 502 13.06 29.76 13.59
N LEU A 503 12.05 30.63 13.58
CA LEU A 503 12.07 31.82 14.41
C LEU A 503 12.00 31.44 15.91
N SER A 504 12.86 32.05 16.74
CA SER A 504 12.81 31.92 18.20
C SER A 504 12.32 33.21 18.84
N LEU A 505 11.15 33.13 19.48
CA LEU A 505 10.55 34.27 20.20
C LEU A 505 11.37 34.62 21.45
N THR A 506 11.81 33.61 22.22
CA THR A 506 12.55 33.78 23.49
C THR A 506 13.92 34.42 23.30
N LYS A 507 14.57 34.16 22.16
CA LYS A 507 15.90 34.72 21.82
C LYS A 507 15.82 36.06 21.09
N SER A 508 14.64 36.39 20.54
CA SER A 508 14.42 37.65 19.84
C SER A 508 14.32 38.82 20.83
N ARG A 509 14.82 39.99 20.43
CA ARG A 509 14.82 41.22 21.23
C ARG A 509 14.28 42.38 20.41
N ILE A 510 13.04 42.78 20.71
CA ILE A 510 12.37 43.88 20.04
C ILE A 510 12.17 45.03 21.02
N ASN A 511 12.67 46.20 20.66
CA ASN A 511 12.50 47.40 21.48
C ASN A 511 11.50 48.32 20.79
N PHE A 512 10.31 48.46 21.37
CA PHE A 512 9.31 49.41 20.88
C PHE A 512 9.56 50.80 21.45
N VAL A 513 9.43 51.81 20.60
CA VAL A 513 9.60 53.22 20.96
C VAL A 513 8.36 54.01 20.56
N ARG A 514 7.89 54.88 21.45
CA ARG A 514 6.88 55.90 21.16
C ARG A 514 7.41 57.26 21.59
N ASN A 515 7.52 58.20 20.63
CA ASN A 515 8.05 59.54 20.88
C ASN A 515 9.40 59.50 21.65
N ASP A 516 10.35 58.70 21.17
CA ASP A 516 11.66 58.46 21.79
C ASP A 516 11.67 57.79 23.18
N VAL A 517 10.52 57.29 23.67
CA VAL A 517 10.41 56.56 24.94
C VAL A 517 10.19 55.07 24.68
N ASP A 518 10.99 54.23 25.34
CA ASP A 518 10.83 52.77 25.28
C ASP A 518 9.52 52.33 25.95
N VAL A 519 8.78 51.44 25.29
CA VAL A 519 7.50 50.90 25.78
C VAL A 519 7.62 49.39 25.94
N SER A 520 7.27 48.89 27.14
CA SER A 520 7.22 47.47 27.43
C SER A 520 5.95 46.81 26.86
N TYR A 521 6.05 45.54 26.48
CA TYR A 521 4.95 44.69 26.07
C TYR A 521 4.95 43.38 26.87
N ASP A 522 3.84 42.64 26.85
CA ASP A 522 3.71 41.33 27.51
C ASP A 522 4.14 40.17 26.58
N PRO A 523 5.28 39.48 26.81
CA PRO A 523 5.75 38.39 25.97
C PRO A 523 4.80 37.17 25.96
N ALA A 524 4.13 36.87 27.07
CA ALA A 524 3.22 35.73 27.17
C ALA A 524 1.97 35.93 26.31
N ARG A 525 1.49 37.18 26.22
CA ARG A 525 0.39 37.54 25.31
C ARG A 525 0.82 37.44 23.85
N VAL A 526 2.04 37.86 23.51
CA VAL A 526 2.59 37.74 22.14
C VAL A 526 2.66 36.28 21.72
N GLU A 527 3.23 35.40 22.56
CA GLU A 527 3.32 33.97 22.30
C GLU A 527 1.94 33.35 22.06
N LYS A 528 0.96 33.67 22.92
CA LYS A 528 -0.42 33.19 22.76
C LYS A 528 -1.06 33.61 21.43
N LEU A 529 -0.87 34.87 21.03
CA LEU A 529 -1.39 35.39 19.76
C LEU A 529 -0.71 34.72 18.56
N PHE A 530 0.62 34.54 18.63
CA PHE A 530 1.41 33.86 17.60
C PHE A 530 0.95 32.40 17.42
N THR A 531 0.79 31.65 18.51
CA THR A 531 0.30 30.26 18.46
C THR A 531 -1.11 30.17 17.88
N GLU A 532 -2.00 31.12 18.22
CA GLU A 532 -3.35 31.17 17.63
C GLU A 532 -3.32 31.42 16.12
N MET A 533 -2.45 32.32 15.64
CA MET A 533 -2.25 32.55 14.20
C MET A 533 -1.72 31.30 13.49
N GLN A 534 -0.75 30.60 14.08
CA GLN A 534 -0.24 29.33 13.54
C GLN A 534 -1.34 28.27 13.45
N ARG A 535 -2.19 28.13 14.48
CA ARG A 535 -3.33 27.20 14.47
C ARG A 535 -4.36 27.55 13.40
N GLN A 536 -4.65 28.84 13.20
CA GLN A 536 -5.55 29.29 12.14
C GLN A 536 -4.99 28.99 10.75
N GLN A 537 -3.69 29.24 10.53
CA GLN A 537 -3.02 28.92 9.28
C GLN A 537 -3.07 27.43 8.97
N GLN A 538 -2.75 26.57 9.94
CA GLN A 538 -2.81 25.11 9.79
C GLN A 538 -4.21 24.60 9.41
N ARG A 539 -5.28 25.25 9.90
CA ARG A 539 -6.66 24.91 9.51
C ARG A 539 -6.99 25.31 8.07
N SER A 540 -6.38 26.39 7.58
CA SER A 540 -6.62 26.90 6.22
C SER A 540 -5.86 26.13 5.14
N THR A 541 -4.83 25.37 5.50
CA THR A 541 -4.01 24.62 4.54
C THR A 541 -4.60 23.29 4.12
N GLN A 542 -5.66 22.84 4.79
CA GLN A 542 -6.40 21.63 4.44
C GLN A 542 -7.76 21.97 3.79
N PRO A 543 -8.17 21.24 2.75
CA PRO A 543 -9.46 21.46 2.12
C PRO A 543 -10.61 21.04 3.04
N GLN A 544 -11.70 21.81 3.05
CA GLN A 544 -12.90 21.52 3.85
C GLN A 544 -13.60 20.21 3.44
N ALA A 545 -13.53 19.82 2.15
CA ALA A 545 -14.09 18.59 1.62
C ALA A 545 -13.15 17.94 0.62
N PHE A 546 -12.74 16.70 0.90
CA PHE A 546 -11.86 15.92 0.04
C PHE A 546 -12.66 14.87 -0.73
N SER A 547 -12.55 14.91 -2.06
CA SER A 547 -12.91 13.81 -2.95
C SER A 547 -11.93 13.81 -4.12
N PRO A 548 -11.15 12.75 -4.30
CA PRO A 548 -10.32 12.59 -5.49
C PRO A 548 -11.13 11.92 -6.62
N VAL A 549 -12.45 11.86 -6.50
CA VAL A 549 -13.31 11.22 -7.51
C VAL A 549 -13.68 12.23 -8.56
N TRP A 550 -13.20 12.00 -9.79
CA TRP A 550 -13.68 12.74 -10.93
C TRP A 550 -15.19 12.55 -11.10
N PRO A 551 -16.00 13.62 -11.11
CA PRO A 551 -17.44 13.48 -11.18
C PRO A 551 -17.86 12.99 -12.57
N VAL A 552 -18.68 11.94 -12.59
CA VAL A 552 -19.33 11.41 -13.78
C VAL A 552 -20.82 11.74 -13.70
N GLN A 553 -21.41 12.23 -14.80
CA GLN A 553 -22.85 12.47 -14.85
C GLN A 553 -23.58 11.13 -14.88
N ARG A 554 -24.52 10.92 -13.96
CA ARG A 554 -25.39 9.74 -13.95
C ARG A 554 -26.51 9.94 -14.96
N GLY A 555 -26.78 8.93 -15.78
CA GLY A 555 -27.91 8.93 -16.71
C GLY A 555 -29.26 8.74 -16.01
N GLU A 556 -30.32 8.90 -16.79
CA GLU A 556 -31.70 8.63 -16.40
C GLU A 556 -32.05 7.14 -16.58
N LEU A 557 -32.92 6.63 -15.71
CA LEU A 557 -33.41 5.25 -15.80
C LEU A 557 -34.59 5.21 -16.79
N LEU A 558 -34.38 4.60 -17.96
CA LEU A 558 -35.35 4.49 -19.03
C LEU A 558 -35.78 3.02 -19.25
N PRO A 559 -37.03 2.75 -19.68
CA PRO A 559 -37.54 1.39 -19.91
C PRO A 559 -37.02 0.80 -21.24
N VAL A 560 -35.71 0.61 -21.36
CA VAL A 560 -35.08 0.17 -22.61
C VAL A 560 -35.32 -1.30 -22.96
N ASP A 561 -35.65 -2.12 -21.96
CA ASP A 561 -35.89 -3.58 -22.08
C ASP A 561 -37.39 -3.95 -22.22
N ASP A 562 -38.28 -2.97 -22.09
CA ASP A 562 -39.71 -3.16 -22.27
C ASP A 562 -40.03 -3.40 -23.75
N TYR A 563 -40.75 -4.46 -24.07
CA TYR A 563 -41.07 -4.82 -25.45
C TYR A 563 -42.58 -4.85 -25.68
N TYR A 564 -43.06 -4.09 -26.66
CA TYR A 564 -44.45 -4.11 -27.11
C TYR A 564 -44.54 -4.79 -28.47
N ALA A 565 -45.37 -5.83 -28.58
CA ALA A 565 -45.46 -6.59 -29.81
C ALA A 565 -46.17 -5.82 -30.93
N PHE A 566 -45.55 -5.74 -32.11
CA PHE A 566 -46.14 -4.98 -33.23
C PHE A 566 -47.41 -5.65 -33.78
N GLN A 567 -47.62 -6.94 -33.48
CA GLN A 567 -48.89 -7.62 -33.74
C GLN A 567 -50.10 -6.94 -33.07
N ASN A 568 -49.87 -6.20 -31.98
CA ASN A 568 -50.92 -5.44 -31.30
C ASN A 568 -51.30 -4.14 -32.04
N ASP A 569 -50.41 -3.61 -32.88
CA ASP A 569 -50.65 -2.42 -33.71
C ASP A 569 -51.43 -2.74 -35.00
N LEU A 570 -51.56 -4.04 -35.33
CA LEU A 570 -52.34 -4.47 -36.49
C LEU A 570 -53.85 -4.28 -36.25
N PRO A 571 -54.63 -4.02 -37.32
CA PRO A 571 -56.08 -3.92 -37.20
C PRO A 571 -56.69 -5.17 -36.54
N ARG A 572 -57.65 -4.98 -35.62
CA ARG A 572 -58.27 -6.07 -34.85
C ARG A 572 -58.84 -7.22 -35.70
N ILE A 573 -59.19 -6.96 -36.96
CA ILE A 573 -59.70 -7.97 -37.90
C ILE A 573 -58.69 -9.09 -38.21
N TYR A 574 -57.39 -8.84 -38.03
CA TYR A 574 -56.35 -9.87 -38.20
C TYR A 574 -56.38 -10.91 -37.08
N GLY A 575 -56.88 -10.54 -35.89
CA GLY A 575 -57.02 -11.44 -34.75
C GLY A 575 -55.71 -11.96 -34.14
N VAL A 576 -54.59 -11.27 -34.39
CA VAL A 576 -53.23 -11.71 -34.00
C VAL A 576 -52.68 -11.04 -32.73
N GLY A 577 -53.19 -9.87 -32.37
CA GLY A 577 -52.80 -9.15 -31.15
C GLY A 577 -53.57 -9.63 -29.90
N GLU A 578 -53.40 -8.94 -28.77
CA GLU A 578 -53.98 -9.27 -27.46
C GLU A 578 -55.50 -9.52 -27.47
N ALA A 579 -56.25 -8.79 -28.31
CA ALA A 579 -57.70 -8.96 -28.43
C ALA A 579 -58.10 -10.34 -28.99
N GLY A 580 -57.18 -11.02 -29.66
CA GLY A 580 -57.37 -12.34 -30.25
C GLY A 580 -58.51 -12.40 -31.28
N VAL A 581 -58.97 -13.62 -31.53
CA VAL A 581 -60.12 -13.89 -32.39
C VAL A 581 -61.37 -13.99 -31.51
N PRO A 582 -62.53 -13.40 -31.89
CA PRO A 582 -63.76 -13.51 -31.10
C PRO A 582 -64.17 -14.96 -30.84
N ASP A 583 -64.77 -15.25 -29.68
CA ASP A 583 -65.26 -16.59 -29.31
C ASP A 583 -66.30 -17.17 -30.29
N SER A 584 -66.96 -16.29 -31.04
CA SER A 584 -67.92 -16.65 -32.10
C SER A 584 -67.25 -17.13 -33.40
N ALA A 585 -65.93 -16.96 -33.54
CA ALA A 585 -65.21 -17.41 -34.71
C ALA A 585 -65.04 -18.93 -34.70
N GLY A 586 -65.43 -19.58 -35.79
CA GLY A 586 -65.23 -21.01 -35.98
C GLY A 586 -63.75 -21.41 -36.06
N LEU A 587 -63.49 -22.72 -36.05
CA LEU A 587 -62.14 -23.30 -36.09
C LEU A 587 -61.28 -22.78 -37.24
N GLU A 588 -61.87 -22.51 -38.40
CA GLU A 588 -61.16 -21.96 -39.55
C GLU A 588 -60.61 -20.55 -39.29
N GLY A 589 -61.38 -19.69 -38.61
CA GLY A 589 -60.93 -18.34 -38.26
C GLY A 589 -59.78 -18.38 -37.25
N GLN A 590 -59.86 -19.27 -36.26
CA GLN A 590 -58.80 -19.48 -35.28
C GLN A 590 -57.53 -20.04 -35.94
N ALA A 591 -57.67 -20.97 -36.89
CA ALA A 591 -56.54 -21.55 -37.63
C ALA A 591 -55.83 -20.52 -38.52
N ARG A 592 -56.59 -19.64 -39.21
CA ARG A 592 -56.03 -18.56 -40.04
C ARG A 592 -55.29 -17.51 -39.21
N ALA A 593 -55.81 -17.15 -38.04
CA ALA A 593 -55.12 -16.26 -37.11
C ALA A 593 -53.81 -16.89 -36.62
N LEU A 594 -53.82 -18.15 -36.21
CA LEU A 594 -52.60 -18.89 -35.82
C LEU A 594 -51.58 -18.99 -36.96
N GLN A 595 -52.02 -19.21 -38.20
CA GLN A 595 -51.14 -19.22 -39.37
C GLN A 595 -50.47 -17.85 -39.57
N THR A 596 -51.22 -16.76 -39.41
CA THR A 596 -50.72 -15.39 -39.55
C THR A 596 -49.75 -15.05 -38.42
N GLN A 597 -50.09 -15.38 -37.17
CA GLN A 597 -49.17 -15.26 -36.02
C GLN A 597 -47.87 -16.04 -36.27
N GLY A 598 -47.96 -17.27 -36.79
CA GLY A 598 -46.78 -18.07 -37.15
C GLY A 598 -45.89 -17.42 -38.21
N TYR A 599 -46.47 -16.70 -39.17
CA TYR A 599 -45.71 -15.91 -40.15
C TYR A 599 -45.03 -14.70 -39.51
N LEU A 600 -45.74 -13.97 -38.64
CA LEU A 600 -45.24 -12.75 -37.99
C LEU A 600 -44.20 -13.02 -36.89
N LEU A 601 -44.23 -14.22 -36.30
CA LEU A 601 -43.36 -14.61 -35.18
C LEU A 601 -41.87 -14.39 -35.45
N LEU A 602 -41.40 -14.61 -36.69
CA LEU A 602 -40.00 -14.40 -37.04
C LEU A 602 -39.59 -12.93 -36.87
N PHE A 603 -40.41 -12.00 -37.39
CA PHE A 603 -40.16 -10.56 -37.32
C PHE A 603 -40.26 -10.04 -35.88
N GLU A 604 -41.25 -10.56 -35.15
CA GLU A 604 -41.48 -10.25 -33.75
C GLU A 604 -40.28 -10.67 -32.88
N GLN A 605 -39.75 -11.88 -33.10
CA GLN A 605 -38.59 -12.36 -32.35
C GLN A 605 -37.34 -11.50 -32.60
N PHE A 606 -37.11 -11.05 -33.83
CA PHE A 606 -35.97 -10.15 -34.14
C PHE A 606 -36.05 -8.82 -33.38
N LEU A 607 -37.23 -8.18 -33.36
CA LEU A 607 -37.43 -6.92 -32.67
C LEU A 607 -37.31 -7.08 -31.14
N ALA A 608 -37.85 -8.18 -30.61
CA ALA A 608 -37.74 -8.51 -29.19
C ALA A 608 -36.30 -8.80 -28.75
N ASP A 609 -35.53 -9.53 -29.55
CA ASP A 609 -34.13 -9.85 -29.26
C ASP A 609 -33.23 -8.61 -29.36
N LEU A 610 -33.48 -7.70 -30.31
CA LEU A 610 -32.75 -6.42 -30.40
C LEU A 610 -33.01 -5.55 -29.17
N THR A 611 -34.24 -5.55 -28.67
CA THR A 611 -34.61 -4.86 -27.43
C THR A 611 -33.92 -5.49 -26.21
N ALA A 612 -33.94 -6.82 -26.12
CA ALA A 612 -33.25 -7.56 -25.07
C ALA A 612 -31.73 -7.31 -25.09
N GLN A 613 -31.13 -7.19 -26.27
CA GLN A 613 -29.70 -6.87 -26.43
C GLN A 613 -29.38 -5.48 -25.85
N LEU A 614 -30.25 -4.48 -26.06
CA LEU A 614 -30.08 -3.15 -25.49
C LEU A 614 -30.25 -3.15 -23.96
N GLY A 615 -31.25 -3.86 -23.44
CA GLY A 615 -31.44 -4.03 -21.99
C GLY A 615 -30.24 -4.69 -21.31
N ASN A 616 -29.57 -5.62 -21.98
CA ASN A 616 -28.43 -6.37 -21.45
C ASN A 616 -27.06 -5.77 -21.85
N ILE A 617 -27.00 -4.49 -22.20
CA ILE A 617 -25.74 -3.82 -22.60
C ILE A 617 -24.63 -3.96 -21.54
N ASN A 618 -24.97 -3.87 -20.25
CA ASN A 618 -24.00 -4.01 -19.16
C ASN A 618 -23.43 -5.43 -19.07
N ARG A 619 -24.27 -6.46 -19.27
CA ARG A 619 -23.83 -7.86 -19.30
C ARG A 619 -22.92 -8.14 -20.49
N PHE A 620 -23.22 -7.53 -21.64
CA PHE A 620 -22.38 -7.67 -22.83
C PHE A 620 -20.96 -7.14 -22.60
N PHE A 621 -20.83 -5.96 -21.98
CA PHE A 621 -19.55 -5.33 -21.65
C PHE A 621 -18.99 -5.73 -20.27
N SER A 622 -19.57 -6.75 -19.62
CA SER A 622 -19.12 -7.15 -18.29
C SER A 622 -17.76 -7.86 -18.33
N ALA A 623 -17.01 -7.82 -17.24
CA ALA A 623 -15.83 -8.64 -16.96
C ALA A 623 -16.17 -10.02 -16.36
N ASN A 624 -17.43 -10.29 -16.01
CA ASN A 624 -17.84 -11.53 -15.34
C ASN A 624 -17.53 -12.78 -16.19
N SER A 625 -16.73 -13.70 -15.64
CA SER A 625 -16.36 -14.96 -16.31
C SER A 625 -17.49 -15.97 -16.41
N GLU A 626 -18.52 -15.84 -15.56
CA GLU A 626 -19.65 -16.76 -15.48
C GLU A 626 -20.77 -16.45 -16.46
N GLU A 627 -20.68 -15.35 -17.21
CA GLU A 627 -21.63 -15.03 -18.27
C GLU A 627 -21.68 -16.16 -19.30
N GLN A 628 -22.88 -16.52 -19.77
CA GLN A 628 -23.11 -17.67 -20.65
C GLN A 628 -23.67 -17.29 -22.02
N ALA A 629 -23.91 -16.01 -22.28
CA ALA A 629 -24.43 -15.51 -23.55
C ALA A 629 -23.75 -14.19 -23.96
N THR A 630 -23.65 -13.94 -25.27
CA THR A 630 -23.34 -12.60 -25.82
C THR A 630 -24.45 -12.03 -26.69
N TYR A 631 -25.35 -12.89 -27.16
CA TYR A 631 -26.66 -12.48 -27.66
C TYR A 631 -27.74 -12.78 -26.65
N PHE A 632 -28.49 -11.74 -26.28
CA PHE A 632 -29.59 -11.85 -25.34
C PHE A 632 -30.90 -11.96 -26.11
N THR A 633 -31.76 -12.87 -25.66
CA THR A 633 -33.03 -13.18 -26.33
C THR A 633 -34.19 -13.00 -25.37
N ARG A 634 -35.35 -12.62 -25.91
CA ARG A 634 -36.61 -12.51 -25.15
C ARG A 634 -37.58 -13.57 -25.62
N ALA A 635 -37.92 -14.51 -24.75
CA ALA A 635 -39.01 -15.45 -25.01
C ALA A 635 -40.36 -14.70 -24.96
N LEU A 636 -41.15 -14.83 -26.02
CA LEU A 636 -42.40 -14.08 -26.21
C LEU A 636 -43.60 -14.74 -25.51
N PHE A 637 -43.50 -14.97 -24.20
CA PHE A 637 -44.57 -15.64 -23.42
C PHE A 637 -45.89 -14.85 -23.38
N GLU A 638 -45.81 -13.54 -23.55
CA GLU A 638 -46.95 -12.61 -23.46
C GLU A 638 -47.82 -12.65 -24.73
N LEU A 639 -47.31 -13.20 -25.85
CA LEU A 639 -48.07 -13.29 -27.08
C LEU A 639 -49.11 -14.42 -27.03
N PRO A 640 -50.40 -14.13 -27.31
CA PRO A 640 -51.45 -15.15 -27.25
C PRO A 640 -51.22 -16.28 -28.27
N GLY A 641 -51.33 -17.54 -27.83
CA GLY A 641 -51.34 -18.71 -28.70
C GLY A 641 -49.97 -19.26 -29.09
N MET A 642 -48.88 -18.73 -28.53
CA MET A 642 -47.51 -19.22 -28.80
C MET A 642 -47.31 -20.69 -28.43
N GLU A 643 -47.97 -21.16 -27.39
CA GLU A 643 -47.93 -22.56 -26.95
C GLU A 643 -48.52 -23.55 -27.97
N LYS A 644 -49.33 -23.04 -28.91
CA LYS A 644 -49.88 -23.82 -30.03
C LYS A 644 -48.95 -23.84 -31.24
N LEU A 645 -48.11 -22.81 -31.40
CA LEU A 645 -47.19 -22.65 -32.54
C LEU A 645 -45.82 -23.29 -32.28
N LEU A 646 -45.33 -23.25 -31.04
CA LEU A 646 -43.98 -23.65 -30.69
C LEU A 646 -43.95 -25.02 -29.99
N LYS A 647 -43.40 -26.03 -30.68
CA LYS A 647 -43.23 -27.39 -30.12
C LYS A 647 -42.44 -27.44 -28.81
N ARG A 648 -41.54 -26.47 -28.57
CA ARG A 648 -40.70 -26.37 -27.38
C ARG A 648 -41.33 -25.54 -26.26
N PHE A 649 -42.54 -25.01 -26.46
CA PHE A 649 -43.34 -24.29 -25.47
C PHE A 649 -44.68 -25.02 -25.22
N PRO A 650 -44.66 -26.17 -24.53
CA PRO A 650 -45.90 -26.91 -24.26
C PRO A 650 -46.86 -26.13 -23.35
N VAL A 651 -48.16 -26.37 -23.52
CA VAL A 651 -49.22 -25.79 -22.67
C VAL A 651 -48.95 -26.11 -21.20
N GLY A 652 -49.03 -25.11 -20.32
CA GLY A 652 -48.75 -25.26 -18.89
C GLY A 652 -47.27 -25.22 -18.51
N SER A 653 -46.38 -24.85 -19.45
CA SER A 653 -44.98 -24.58 -19.14
C SER A 653 -44.86 -23.46 -18.10
N ASP A 654 -43.98 -23.66 -17.11
CA ASP A 654 -43.60 -22.59 -16.19
C ASP A 654 -42.73 -21.56 -16.93
N VAL A 655 -43.29 -20.37 -17.14
CA VAL A 655 -42.64 -19.24 -17.83
C VAL A 655 -41.54 -18.59 -16.98
N ASN A 656 -41.62 -18.71 -15.65
CA ASN A 656 -40.66 -18.14 -14.71
C ASN A 656 -39.44 -19.04 -14.50
N ASN A 657 -39.51 -20.33 -14.89
CA ASN A 657 -38.39 -21.24 -14.80
C ASN A 657 -37.24 -20.79 -15.72
N PRO A 658 -36.03 -20.45 -15.21
CA PRO A 658 -34.89 -20.04 -16.04
C PRO A 658 -34.50 -21.11 -17.07
N ASN A 659 -34.68 -22.39 -16.75
CA ASN A 659 -34.38 -23.54 -17.60
C ASN A 659 -35.56 -23.97 -18.50
N ASN A 660 -36.49 -23.06 -18.79
CA ASN A 660 -37.59 -23.31 -19.71
C ASN A 660 -37.09 -23.78 -21.09
N THR A 661 -37.72 -24.82 -21.65
CA THR A 661 -37.28 -25.45 -22.90
C THR A 661 -37.38 -24.56 -24.14
N TYR A 662 -38.33 -23.62 -24.17
CA TYR A 662 -38.41 -22.63 -25.25
C TYR A 662 -37.27 -21.63 -25.13
N ARG A 663 -37.01 -21.07 -23.94
CA ARG A 663 -35.90 -20.14 -23.70
C ARG A 663 -34.54 -20.77 -24.06
N LEU A 664 -34.29 -21.99 -23.61
CA LEU A 664 -33.05 -22.72 -23.93
C LEU A 664 -32.91 -23.02 -25.42
N ALA A 665 -34.00 -23.41 -26.09
CA ALA A 665 -33.98 -23.69 -27.52
C ALA A 665 -33.78 -22.43 -28.37
N LEU A 666 -34.39 -21.31 -27.96
CA LEU A 666 -34.22 -20.01 -28.60
C LEU A 666 -32.77 -19.53 -28.47
N GLN A 667 -32.20 -19.56 -27.27
CA GLN A 667 -30.81 -19.18 -27.04
C GLN A 667 -29.84 -20.03 -27.87
N ALA A 668 -30.03 -21.35 -27.89
CA ALA A 668 -29.18 -22.26 -28.66
C ALA A 668 -29.32 -22.08 -30.19
N ALA A 669 -30.44 -21.52 -30.66
CA ALA A 669 -30.64 -21.22 -32.08
C ALA A 669 -29.96 -19.90 -32.50
N VAL A 670 -29.95 -18.90 -31.61
CA VAL A 670 -29.34 -17.58 -31.88
C VAL A 670 -27.81 -17.62 -31.74
N GLU A 671 -27.30 -18.40 -30.79
CA GLU A 671 -25.87 -18.47 -30.52
C GLU A 671 -25.42 -19.89 -30.18
N SER A 672 -24.46 -20.41 -30.96
CA SER A 672 -23.79 -21.67 -30.62
C SER A 672 -22.73 -21.45 -29.53
N ARG A 673 -22.34 -22.53 -28.84
CA ARG A 673 -21.29 -22.46 -27.81
C ARG A 673 -19.98 -21.91 -28.34
N ASP A 674 -19.57 -22.26 -29.56
CA ASP A 674 -18.34 -21.76 -30.17
C ASP A 674 -18.42 -20.26 -30.48
N GLN A 675 -19.57 -19.80 -30.98
CA GLN A 675 -19.81 -18.37 -31.27
C GLN A 675 -19.79 -17.53 -30.01
N PHE A 676 -20.45 -18.01 -28.94
CA PHE A 676 -20.40 -17.41 -27.62
C PHE A 676 -18.96 -17.27 -27.14
N LEU A 677 -18.21 -18.37 -27.13
CA LEU A 677 -16.84 -18.40 -26.61
C LEU A 677 -15.90 -17.48 -27.42
N ASP A 678 -16.04 -17.43 -28.74
CA ASP A 678 -15.26 -16.54 -29.60
C ASP A 678 -15.58 -15.06 -29.35
N ARG A 679 -16.87 -14.67 -29.38
CA ARG A 679 -17.30 -13.29 -29.14
C ARG A 679 -16.91 -12.81 -27.76
N ARG A 680 -17.11 -13.66 -26.75
CA ARG A 680 -16.76 -13.32 -25.36
C ARG A 680 -15.26 -13.09 -25.20
N ASN A 681 -14.43 -13.94 -25.81
CA ASN A 681 -12.99 -13.73 -25.83
C ASN A 681 -12.59 -12.40 -26.48
N ARG A 682 -13.16 -12.09 -27.66
CA ARG A 682 -12.90 -10.81 -28.36
C ARG A 682 -13.37 -9.59 -27.58
N MET A 683 -14.49 -9.70 -26.86
CA MET A 683 -14.97 -8.64 -25.98
C MET A 683 -13.98 -8.40 -24.83
N LEU A 684 -13.52 -9.45 -24.16
CA LEU A 684 -12.54 -9.32 -23.09
C LEU A 684 -11.19 -8.78 -23.62
N ASP A 685 -10.77 -9.17 -24.82
CA ASP A 685 -9.60 -8.58 -25.49
C ASP A 685 -9.78 -7.08 -25.73
N HIS A 686 -10.97 -6.65 -26.14
CA HIS A 686 -11.27 -5.23 -26.30
C HIS A 686 -11.18 -4.47 -24.96
N LEU A 687 -11.70 -5.05 -23.88
CA LEU A 687 -11.65 -4.44 -22.55
C LEU A 687 -10.22 -4.37 -22.00
N LEU A 688 -9.41 -5.42 -22.19
CA LEU A 688 -7.98 -5.42 -21.83
C LEU A 688 -7.20 -4.38 -22.64
N ALA A 689 -7.47 -4.27 -23.95
CA ALA A 689 -6.79 -3.31 -24.82
C ALA A 689 -7.02 -1.85 -24.41
N ARG A 690 -8.19 -1.53 -23.82
CA ARG A 690 -8.47 -0.18 -23.25
C ARG A 690 -7.55 0.17 -22.08
N GLN A 691 -6.96 -0.82 -21.43
CA GLN A 691 -5.99 -0.66 -20.35
C GLN A 691 -4.54 -0.85 -20.83
N GLY A 692 -4.33 -1.00 -22.15
CA GLY A 692 -3.00 -1.23 -22.74
C GLY A 692 -2.48 -2.66 -22.59
N GLU A 693 -3.37 -3.64 -22.33
CA GLU A 693 -3.00 -5.03 -22.09
C GLU A 693 -3.52 -5.99 -23.16
N ASP A 694 -2.84 -7.12 -23.33
CA ASP A 694 -3.30 -8.23 -24.18
C ASP A 694 -2.85 -9.59 -23.62
N MET A 695 -3.52 -10.66 -24.05
CA MET A 695 -3.17 -12.05 -23.69
C MET A 695 -2.95 -12.94 -24.92
N VAL A 696 -2.54 -12.35 -26.06
CA VAL A 696 -2.44 -13.07 -27.34
C VAL A 696 -1.43 -14.21 -27.24
N SER A 697 -0.26 -13.95 -26.67
CA SER A 697 0.80 -14.97 -26.51
C SER A 697 0.36 -16.12 -25.60
N TRP A 698 -0.37 -15.83 -24.52
CA TRP A 698 -0.90 -16.86 -23.63
C TRP A 698 -1.98 -17.72 -24.30
N ALA A 699 -2.88 -17.10 -25.07
CA ALA A 699 -3.90 -17.79 -25.84
C ALA A 699 -3.28 -18.78 -26.85
N GLN A 700 -2.22 -18.34 -27.56
CA GLN A 700 -1.48 -19.21 -28.48
C GLN A 700 -0.86 -20.41 -27.77
N GLU A 701 -0.30 -20.19 -26.58
CA GLU A 701 0.32 -21.24 -25.79
C GLU A 701 -0.71 -22.28 -25.31
N LEU A 702 -1.88 -21.85 -24.81
CA LEU A 702 -2.97 -22.75 -24.44
C LEU A 702 -3.44 -23.60 -25.63
N HIS A 703 -3.59 -23.00 -26.81
CA HIS A 703 -3.96 -23.74 -28.01
C HIS A 703 -2.88 -24.72 -28.46
N ARG A 704 -1.58 -24.37 -28.32
CA ARG A 704 -0.46 -25.27 -28.60
C ARG A 704 -0.47 -26.49 -27.69
N TRP A 705 -0.66 -26.31 -26.38
CA TRP A 705 -0.80 -27.42 -25.43
C TRP A 705 -1.99 -28.31 -25.76
N ALA A 706 -3.15 -27.73 -26.06
CA ALA A 706 -4.33 -28.52 -26.44
C ALA A 706 -4.11 -29.34 -27.73
N GLN A 707 -3.33 -28.83 -28.70
CA GLN A 707 -2.94 -29.58 -29.88
C GLN A 707 -1.98 -30.73 -29.55
N LYS A 708 -1.00 -30.49 -28.66
CA LYS A 708 -0.06 -31.51 -28.21
C LYS A 708 -0.75 -32.65 -27.47
N ASP A 709 -1.61 -32.32 -26.51
CA ASP A 709 -2.40 -33.32 -25.78
C ASP A 709 -3.32 -34.14 -26.71
N MET A 710 -3.79 -33.55 -27.82
CA MET A 710 -4.57 -34.27 -28.82
C MET A 710 -3.74 -35.24 -29.64
N ALA A 711 -2.53 -34.83 -30.02
CA ALA A 711 -1.60 -35.70 -30.72
C ALA A 711 -1.20 -36.89 -29.83
N GLU A 712 -1.00 -36.67 -28.53
CA GLU A 712 -0.67 -37.71 -27.55
C GLU A 712 -1.86 -38.65 -27.26
N ALA A 713 -3.08 -38.11 -27.16
CA ALA A 713 -4.28 -38.92 -26.94
C ALA A 713 -4.63 -39.84 -28.12
N ASN A 714 -4.14 -39.52 -29.32
CA ASN A 714 -4.30 -40.30 -30.56
C ASN A 714 -5.72 -40.89 -30.76
N PRO A 715 -6.78 -40.05 -30.81
CA PRO A 715 -8.15 -40.54 -30.85
C PRO A 715 -8.53 -41.18 -32.20
N ALA A 716 -9.52 -42.07 -32.16
CA ALA A 716 -10.08 -42.69 -33.36
C ALA A 716 -10.66 -41.64 -34.34
N SER A 717 -10.54 -41.90 -35.65
CA SER A 717 -10.88 -40.93 -36.71
C SER A 717 -12.33 -40.44 -36.68
N ASP A 718 -13.26 -41.26 -36.21
CA ASP A 718 -14.69 -40.94 -36.05
C ASP A 718 -14.96 -40.00 -34.85
N GLN A 719 -14.09 -39.98 -33.85
CA GLN A 719 -14.18 -39.12 -32.66
C GLN A 719 -13.31 -37.87 -32.75
N LEU A 720 -12.35 -37.84 -33.68
CA LEU A 720 -11.34 -36.79 -33.79
C LEU A 720 -11.94 -35.37 -33.84
N LEU A 721 -12.92 -35.13 -34.73
CA LEU A 721 -13.52 -33.80 -34.88
C LEU A 721 -14.27 -33.34 -33.62
N ALA A 722 -14.99 -34.25 -32.96
CA ALA A 722 -15.74 -33.95 -31.75
C ALA A 722 -14.79 -33.65 -30.57
N GLN A 723 -13.70 -34.42 -30.43
CA GLN A 723 -12.70 -34.17 -29.40
C GLN A 723 -11.92 -32.88 -29.64
N MET A 724 -11.56 -32.57 -30.90
CA MET A 724 -10.92 -31.29 -31.26
C MET A 724 -11.82 -30.09 -30.94
N ALA A 725 -13.12 -30.18 -31.25
CA ALA A 725 -14.07 -29.13 -30.91
C ALA A 725 -14.23 -28.97 -29.39
N SER A 726 -14.41 -30.08 -28.67
CA SER A 726 -14.54 -30.09 -27.20
C SER A 726 -13.32 -29.46 -26.50
N ARG A 727 -12.10 -29.81 -26.93
CA ARG A 727 -10.88 -29.21 -26.37
C ARG A 727 -10.71 -27.74 -26.72
N ARG A 728 -11.05 -27.33 -27.95
CA ARG A 728 -11.07 -25.91 -28.32
C ARG A 728 -12.02 -25.12 -27.44
N GLN A 729 -13.22 -25.66 -27.17
CA GLN A 729 -14.19 -25.05 -26.27
C GLN A 729 -13.64 -24.95 -24.84
N ALA A 730 -12.99 -26.01 -24.34
CA ALA A 730 -12.37 -26.01 -23.01
C ALA A 730 -11.25 -24.95 -22.88
N VAL A 731 -10.40 -24.81 -23.91
CA VAL A 731 -9.36 -23.77 -23.97
C VAL A 731 -9.98 -22.37 -23.97
N ASN A 732 -10.95 -22.10 -24.84
CA ASN A 732 -11.57 -20.77 -24.93
C ASN A 732 -12.34 -20.42 -23.64
N ALA A 733 -12.95 -21.40 -22.97
CA ALA A 733 -13.61 -21.19 -21.69
C ALA A 733 -12.60 -20.91 -20.56
N ARG A 734 -11.42 -21.56 -20.58
CA ARG A 734 -10.31 -21.22 -19.68
C ARG A 734 -9.80 -19.81 -19.96
N LEU A 735 -9.61 -19.45 -21.22
CA LEU A 735 -9.12 -18.13 -21.61
C LEU A 735 -10.06 -17.01 -21.16
N ILE A 736 -11.39 -17.22 -21.19
CA ILE A 736 -12.36 -16.27 -20.62
C ILE A 736 -12.13 -16.05 -19.13
N ARG A 737 -11.91 -17.11 -18.35
CA ARG A 737 -11.62 -17.00 -16.91
C ARG A 737 -10.30 -16.29 -16.66
N ASP A 738 -9.25 -16.64 -17.42
CA ASP A 738 -7.92 -16.04 -17.29
C ASP A 738 -7.97 -14.54 -17.65
N LYS A 739 -8.63 -14.16 -18.76
CA LYS A 739 -8.82 -12.76 -19.19
C LYS A 739 -9.67 -11.95 -18.22
N ALA A 740 -10.76 -12.52 -17.71
CA ALA A 740 -11.62 -11.87 -16.73
C ALA A 740 -10.86 -11.61 -15.42
N ALA A 741 -10.11 -12.61 -14.93
CA ALA A 741 -9.27 -12.46 -13.75
C ALA A 741 -8.16 -11.43 -13.95
N PHE A 742 -7.52 -11.42 -15.12
CA PHE A 742 -6.52 -10.42 -15.45
C PHE A 742 -7.13 -9.02 -15.52
N LEU A 743 -8.22 -8.83 -16.28
CA LEU A 743 -8.91 -7.55 -16.42
C LEU A 743 -9.32 -6.94 -15.06
N ALA A 744 -9.76 -7.77 -14.11
CA ALA A 744 -10.09 -7.33 -12.75
C ALA A 744 -8.87 -6.78 -11.99
N ASP A 745 -7.68 -7.35 -12.22
CA ASP A 745 -6.42 -7.00 -11.58
C ASP A 745 -5.67 -5.85 -12.28
N VAL A 746 -5.82 -5.71 -13.60
CA VAL A 746 -5.06 -4.79 -14.45
C VAL A 746 -4.99 -3.36 -13.90
N PRO A 747 -6.08 -2.73 -13.40
CA PRO A 747 -5.99 -1.36 -12.88
C PRO A 747 -4.98 -1.22 -11.75
N ASP A 748 -4.96 -2.17 -10.81
CA ASP A 748 -3.98 -2.14 -9.71
C ASP A 748 -2.57 -2.51 -10.20
N LEU A 749 -2.45 -3.46 -11.13
CA LEU A 749 -1.17 -3.84 -11.72
C LEU A 749 -0.55 -2.72 -12.56
N ASN A 750 -1.37 -1.84 -13.14
CA ASN A 750 -0.93 -0.65 -13.88
C ASN A 750 -0.45 0.43 -12.92
N VAL A 751 -1.25 0.77 -11.90
CA VAL A 751 -0.88 1.75 -10.87
C VAL A 751 0.43 1.36 -10.19
N ALA A 752 0.58 0.09 -9.80
CA ALA A 752 1.70 -0.38 -8.98
C ALA A 752 2.84 -1.03 -9.79
N LYS A 753 2.91 -0.82 -11.11
CA LYS A 753 3.78 -1.59 -12.03
C LYS A 753 5.25 -1.71 -11.59
N LEU A 754 5.81 -0.66 -10.99
CA LEU A 754 7.24 -0.59 -10.59
C LEU A 754 7.48 -0.90 -9.10
N GLN A 755 6.42 -1.11 -8.34
CA GLN A 755 6.49 -1.28 -6.90
C GLN A 755 6.99 -2.68 -6.53
N SER A 756 7.76 -2.77 -5.44
CA SER A 756 8.24 -4.06 -4.92
C SER A 756 7.15 -4.84 -4.20
N PHE A 757 6.10 -4.16 -3.74
CA PHE A 757 4.95 -4.79 -3.09
C PHE A 757 3.67 -4.29 -3.75
N GLY A 758 2.68 -5.17 -3.94
CA GLY A 758 1.31 -4.73 -4.21
C GLY A 758 0.71 -4.07 -2.97
N ASN A 759 -0.22 -3.12 -3.13
CA ASN A 759 -0.94 -2.53 -2.00
C ASN A 759 -1.83 -3.60 -1.33
N PRO A 760 -1.48 -4.11 -0.14
CA PRO A 760 -2.16 -5.27 0.43
C PRO A 760 -3.57 -4.93 0.92
N LEU A 761 -3.83 -3.68 1.33
CA LEU A 761 -5.17 -3.20 1.69
C LEU A 761 -6.12 -3.17 0.48
N ARG A 762 -5.63 -2.76 -0.70
CA ARG A 762 -6.44 -2.76 -1.93
C ARG A 762 -6.76 -4.20 -2.37
N GLN A 763 -5.79 -5.09 -2.29
CA GLN A 763 -5.99 -6.50 -2.61
C GLN A 763 -6.98 -7.16 -1.64
N HIS A 764 -6.79 -6.95 -0.35
CA HIS A 764 -7.60 -7.57 0.70
C HIS A 764 -9.06 -7.10 0.66
N LEU A 765 -9.31 -5.78 0.51
CA LEU A 765 -10.68 -5.25 0.36
C LEU A 765 -11.38 -5.71 -0.95
N ARG A 766 -10.62 -6.08 -1.99
CA ARG A 766 -11.18 -6.68 -3.22
C ARG A 766 -11.50 -8.16 -3.03
N GLN A 767 -10.68 -8.89 -2.28
CA GLN A 767 -10.89 -10.31 -1.98
C GLN A 767 -12.00 -10.51 -0.93
N HIS A 768 -12.20 -9.51 -0.07
CA HIS A 768 -13.19 -9.49 1.01
C HIS A 768 -14.08 -8.24 0.95
N PRO A 769 -14.91 -8.08 -0.10
CA PRO A 769 -15.81 -6.94 -0.22
C PRO A 769 -16.80 -6.83 0.95
N GLU A 770 -17.04 -7.91 1.69
CA GLU A 770 -17.87 -7.94 2.90
C GLU A 770 -17.35 -7.03 4.03
N TYR A 771 -16.03 -6.79 4.10
CA TYR A 771 -15.43 -5.98 5.16
C TYR A 771 -15.62 -4.47 4.98
N LEU A 772 -15.94 -4.02 3.75
CA LEU A 772 -16.25 -2.64 3.45
C LEU A 772 -17.59 -2.58 2.71
N GLN A 773 -18.65 -2.30 3.45
CA GLN A 773 -19.97 -2.10 2.87
C GLN A 773 -20.19 -0.62 2.58
N VAL A 774 -20.53 -0.29 1.34
CA VAL A 774 -21.01 1.04 0.99
C VAL A 774 -22.51 0.97 0.71
N LYS A 775 -23.31 1.75 1.45
CA LYS A 775 -24.78 1.77 1.30
C LYS A 775 -25.22 3.05 0.61
N GLU A 776 -26.05 2.91 -0.43
CA GLU A 776 -26.73 4.01 -1.11
C GLU A 776 -28.15 4.16 -0.55
N THR A 777 -28.43 5.29 0.11
CA THR A 777 -29.81 5.64 0.54
C THR A 777 -30.32 6.93 -0.12
N SER A 778 -29.42 7.70 -0.75
CA SER A 778 -29.59 8.94 -1.56
C SER A 778 -28.25 9.69 -1.62
N ILE A 779 -27.42 9.46 -0.61
CA ILE A 779 -25.98 9.73 -0.47
C ILE A 779 -25.31 8.42 -0.01
N PHE A 780 -23.99 8.32 -0.16
CA PHE A 780 -23.23 7.13 0.19
C PHE A 780 -22.64 7.24 1.59
N HIS A 781 -22.69 6.14 2.33
CA HIS A 781 -21.99 5.95 3.60
C HIS A 781 -21.21 4.65 3.56
N TRP A 782 -20.04 4.64 4.17
CA TRP A 782 -19.27 3.41 4.33
C TRP A 782 -19.44 2.83 5.73
N MET A 783 -19.33 1.51 5.81
CA MET A 783 -19.37 0.73 7.05
C MET A 783 -18.28 -0.33 6.97
N LEU A 784 -17.42 -0.35 7.98
CA LEU A 784 -16.41 -1.37 8.17
C LEU A 784 -17.03 -2.48 9.02
N VAL A 785 -17.07 -3.68 8.45
CA VAL A 785 -17.72 -4.86 9.02
C VAL A 785 -16.66 -5.92 9.27
N PHE A 786 -16.74 -6.58 10.40
CA PHE A 786 -15.89 -7.71 10.75
C PHE A 786 -16.73 -8.78 11.42
N ASN A 787 -16.61 -10.03 10.96
CA ASN A 787 -17.44 -11.17 11.41
C ASN A 787 -18.94 -10.83 11.44
N ASP A 788 -19.44 -10.22 10.36
CA ASP A 788 -20.83 -9.74 10.22
C ASP A 788 -21.27 -8.65 11.23
N GLU A 789 -20.38 -8.17 12.10
CA GLU A 789 -20.64 -7.07 13.02
C GLU A 789 -20.06 -5.72 12.51
N PRO A 790 -20.86 -4.65 12.52
CA PRO A 790 -20.39 -3.34 12.09
C PRO A 790 -19.54 -2.66 13.17
N LEU A 791 -18.24 -2.51 12.90
CA LEU A 791 -17.26 -1.87 13.79
C LEU A 791 -17.35 -0.36 13.73
N LEU A 792 -17.19 0.20 12.52
CA LEU A 792 -17.13 1.64 12.28
C LEU A 792 -18.04 2.00 11.11
N ARG A 793 -18.64 3.19 11.15
CA ARG A 793 -19.27 3.82 9.99
C ARG A 793 -18.74 5.21 9.78
N SER A 794 -18.85 5.68 8.54
CA SER A 794 -18.67 7.09 8.20
C SER A 794 -19.62 7.98 9.01
N VAL A 795 -19.09 9.06 9.57
CA VAL A 795 -19.91 10.17 10.10
C VAL A 795 -20.40 11.06 8.96
N ASP A 796 -19.53 11.29 7.98
CA ASP A 796 -19.85 12.07 6.79
C ASP A 796 -20.65 11.25 5.76
N SER A 797 -21.39 11.97 4.92
CA SER A 797 -22.03 11.43 3.73
C SER A 797 -21.28 11.82 2.46
N PHE A 798 -21.22 10.93 1.49
CA PHE A 798 -20.49 11.14 0.24
C PHE A 798 -21.44 11.18 -0.95
N SER A 799 -21.16 12.02 -1.94
CA SER A 799 -21.98 12.12 -3.16
C SER A 799 -21.75 10.97 -4.15
N THR A 800 -20.70 10.16 -3.94
CA THR A 800 -20.33 9.03 -4.80
C THR A 800 -19.81 7.86 -3.97
N GLU A 801 -20.06 6.63 -4.41
CA GLU A 801 -19.55 5.40 -3.80
C GLU A 801 -18.02 5.41 -3.66
N ALA A 802 -17.31 5.79 -4.72
CA ALA A 802 -15.85 5.82 -4.70
C ALA A 802 -15.28 6.76 -3.62
N ALA A 803 -15.92 7.91 -3.38
CA ALA A 803 -15.50 8.83 -2.32
C ALA A 803 -15.73 8.22 -0.92
N ALA A 804 -16.81 7.45 -0.76
CA ALA A 804 -17.02 6.67 0.46
C ALA A 804 -15.95 5.59 0.63
N ILE A 805 -15.59 4.85 -0.42
CA ILE A 805 -14.51 3.83 -0.37
C ILE A 805 -13.17 4.46 0.01
N ILE A 806 -12.84 5.63 -0.54
CA ILE A 806 -11.58 6.34 -0.24
C ILE A 806 -11.59 6.84 1.20
N SER A 807 -12.68 7.44 1.66
CA SER A 807 -12.83 7.83 3.06
C SER A 807 -12.72 6.63 4.00
N ALA A 808 -13.30 5.48 3.62
CA ALA A 808 -13.15 4.25 4.36
C ALA A 808 -11.69 3.85 4.44
N LYS A 809 -10.96 3.75 3.31
CA LYS A 809 -9.52 3.45 3.28
C LYS A 809 -8.69 4.37 4.18
N ASN A 810 -9.02 5.65 4.26
CA ASN A 810 -8.37 6.58 5.19
C ASN A 810 -8.73 6.27 6.65
N ALA A 811 -10.00 6.00 6.93
CA ALA A 811 -10.47 5.59 8.25
C ALA A 811 -9.83 4.28 8.70
N ILE A 812 -9.64 3.30 7.81
CA ILE A 812 -8.93 2.04 8.08
C ILE A 812 -7.51 2.30 8.61
N VAL A 813 -6.77 3.21 7.99
CA VAL A 813 -5.39 3.54 8.40
C VAL A 813 -5.37 4.29 9.73
N LEU A 814 -6.33 5.18 9.97
CA LEU A 814 -6.49 5.88 11.25
C LEU A 814 -6.95 4.91 12.35
N ALA A 815 -7.80 3.96 12.00
CA ALA A 815 -8.38 3.00 12.91
C ALA A 815 -7.33 2.03 13.47
N ALA A 816 -6.19 1.85 12.80
CA ALA A 816 -5.03 1.13 13.32
C ALA A 816 -4.32 1.84 14.48
N ARG A 817 -4.68 3.09 14.79
CA ARG A 817 -4.01 3.91 15.82
C ARG A 817 -4.92 4.07 17.02
N VAL A 818 -4.50 3.52 18.17
CA VAL A 818 -5.24 3.63 19.44
C VAL A 818 -5.53 5.10 19.79
N ASN A 819 -4.59 6.00 19.52
CA ASN A 819 -4.71 7.42 19.86
C ASN A 819 -5.68 8.19 18.95
N SER A 820 -6.14 7.59 17.85
CA SER A 820 -7.13 8.21 16.96
C SER A 820 -8.56 8.03 17.47
N TYR A 821 -8.78 7.35 18.59
CA TYR A 821 -10.13 7.12 19.12
C TYR A 821 -10.48 8.06 20.30
N GLN A 822 -11.74 8.48 20.38
CA GLN A 822 -12.31 9.21 21.52
C GLN A 822 -13.69 8.66 21.93
N ALA A 823 -13.89 8.46 23.24
CA ALA A 823 -15.14 7.98 23.79
C ALA A 823 -16.05 9.19 23.98
N VAL A 824 -17.27 9.11 23.48
CA VAL A 824 -18.26 10.19 23.58
C VAL A 824 -19.59 9.66 24.09
N SER A 825 -20.34 10.50 24.81
CA SER A 825 -21.66 10.12 25.28
C SER A 825 -22.63 9.98 24.11
N ALA A 826 -23.29 8.83 24.01
CA ALA A 826 -24.31 8.54 23.01
C ALA A 826 -25.74 8.84 23.53
N GLY A 827 -25.87 9.45 24.70
CA GLY A 827 -27.15 9.65 25.41
C GLY A 827 -27.57 8.44 26.25
N ALA A 828 -28.55 8.64 27.15
CA ALA A 828 -29.13 7.60 28.02
C ALA A 828 -28.10 6.81 28.87
N GLY A 829 -27.00 7.45 29.29
CA GLY A 829 -25.94 6.81 30.07
C GLY A 829 -25.10 5.79 29.29
N ARG A 830 -25.11 5.87 27.95
CA ARG A 830 -24.29 5.02 27.07
C ARG A 830 -23.18 5.84 26.41
N TYR A 831 -22.12 5.15 26.03
CA TYR A 831 -20.92 5.68 25.39
C TYR A 831 -20.73 5.01 24.03
N ARG A 832 -20.19 5.73 23.06
CA ARG A 832 -19.67 5.17 21.80
C ARG A 832 -18.24 5.65 21.61
N TYR A 833 -17.49 5.03 20.71
CA TYR A 833 -16.21 5.59 20.31
C TYR A 833 -16.31 6.22 18.93
N GLN A 834 -15.55 7.30 18.75
CA GLN A 834 -15.39 8.04 17.51
C GLN A 834 -13.94 7.93 17.07
N LEU A 835 -13.74 7.69 15.79
CA LEU A 835 -12.46 7.75 15.14
C LEU A 835 -12.24 9.17 14.62
N LYS A 836 -11.14 9.78 15.05
CA LYS A 836 -10.73 11.11 14.68
C LYS A 836 -9.50 11.09 13.81
N ASP A 837 -9.47 12.01 12.88
CA ASP A 837 -8.24 12.41 12.23
C ASP A 837 -7.44 13.35 13.13
N GLU A 838 -6.30 13.77 12.62
CA GLU A 838 -5.28 14.51 13.36
C GLU A 838 -5.66 15.98 13.55
N THR A 839 -6.68 16.45 12.85
CA THR A 839 -7.30 17.77 13.05
C THR A 839 -8.43 17.75 14.08
N ASN A 840 -8.59 16.62 14.79
CA ASN A 840 -9.69 16.36 15.71
C ASN A 840 -11.07 16.25 15.04
N ARG A 841 -11.14 16.17 13.70
CA ARG A 841 -12.38 15.93 12.97
C ARG A 841 -12.74 14.45 13.06
N VAL A 842 -14.03 14.17 13.27
CA VAL A 842 -14.55 12.81 13.36
C VAL A 842 -14.75 12.25 11.96
N VAL A 843 -14.02 11.19 11.62
CA VAL A 843 -14.09 10.50 10.32
C VAL A 843 -14.94 9.24 10.38
N GLY A 844 -15.04 8.61 11.54
CA GLY A 844 -15.90 7.45 11.73
C GLY A 844 -16.40 7.31 13.17
N GLU A 845 -17.43 6.50 13.39
CA GLU A 845 -17.94 6.20 14.73
C GLU A 845 -18.43 4.76 14.85
N SER A 846 -18.45 4.24 16.07
CA SER A 846 -19.00 2.92 16.35
C SER A 846 -20.52 2.90 16.23
N LEU A 847 -21.08 1.86 15.61
CA LEU A 847 -22.53 1.61 15.68
C LEU A 847 -22.94 1.13 17.06
N SER A 848 -22.10 0.30 17.68
CA SER A 848 -22.30 -0.21 19.03
C SER A 848 -22.12 0.87 20.08
N THR A 849 -22.79 0.70 21.22
CA THR A 849 -22.69 1.59 22.38
C THR A 849 -22.54 0.77 23.66
N TRP A 850 -21.81 1.30 24.64
CA TRP A 850 -21.47 0.63 25.90
C TRP A 850 -22.04 1.38 27.10
N LYS A 851 -22.21 0.69 28.24
CA LYS A 851 -22.75 1.29 29.48
C LYS A 851 -21.74 2.17 30.21
N THR A 852 -20.45 2.03 29.93
CA THR A 852 -19.38 2.79 30.58
C THR A 852 -18.34 3.23 29.55
N GLU A 853 -17.68 4.35 29.83
CA GLU A 853 -16.60 4.90 29.00
C GLU A 853 -15.43 3.92 28.87
N THR A 854 -15.05 3.27 29.97
CA THR A 854 -13.98 2.26 30.01
C THR A 854 -14.27 1.03 29.16
N ALA A 855 -15.55 0.65 29.00
CA ALA A 855 -15.93 -0.46 28.12
C ALA A 855 -15.87 -0.06 26.64
N ALA A 856 -16.20 1.19 26.30
CA ALA A 856 -15.99 1.73 24.96
C ALA A 856 -14.49 1.81 24.62
N GLN A 857 -13.65 2.21 25.59
CA GLN A 857 -12.19 2.27 25.45
C GLN A 857 -11.57 0.89 25.17
N ARG A 858 -11.91 -0.13 25.96
CA ARG A 858 -11.44 -1.51 25.68
C ARG A 858 -11.87 -2.01 24.31
N SER A 859 -13.07 -1.63 23.85
CA SER A 859 -13.57 -2.04 22.54
C SER A 859 -12.83 -1.38 21.39
N TRP A 860 -12.42 -0.11 21.50
CA TRP A 860 -11.60 0.51 20.47
C TRP A 860 -10.19 -0.08 20.46
N GLU A 861 -9.67 -0.56 21.60
CA GLU A 861 -8.29 -1.06 21.71
C GLU A 861 -8.17 -2.37 20.93
N VAL A 862 -9.22 -3.19 21.02
CA VAL A 862 -9.41 -4.37 20.19
C VAL A 862 -9.57 -4.01 18.72
N ALA A 863 -10.41 -3.01 18.40
CA ALA A 863 -10.55 -2.54 17.02
C ALA A 863 -9.21 -2.08 16.43
N ALA A 864 -8.45 -1.27 17.17
CA ALA A 864 -7.17 -0.74 16.73
C ALA A 864 -6.10 -1.82 16.54
N ALA A 865 -6.07 -2.82 17.42
CA ALA A 865 -5.21 -3.99 17.27
C ALA A 865 -5.55 -4.76 15.98
N TRP A 866 -6.84 -4.96 15.69
CA TRP A 866 -7.29 -5.59 14.44
C TRP A 866 -6.88 -4.79 13.19
N PHE A 867 -7.21 -3.49 13.15
CA PHE A 867 -6.83 -2.62 12.03
C PHE A 867 -5.30 -2.53 11.83
N ALA A 868 -4.50 -2.70 12.89
CA ALA A 868 -3.03 -2.69 12.82
C ALA A 868 -2.43 -3.97 12.21
N THR A 869 -3.15 -5.09 12.22
CA THR A 869 -2.73 -6.38 11.63
C THR A 869 -3.38 -6.66 10.26
N TRP A 870 -4.25 -5.76 9.80
CA TRP A 870 -5.16 -5.92 8.66
C TRP A 870 -4.57 -5.79 7.23
N PRO A 871 -3.36 -6.31 6.99
CA PRO A 871 -3.12 -6.94 5.68
C PRO A 871 -2.65 -8.39 5.79
N ARG A 872 -2.62 -8.98 6.99
CA ARG A 872 -2.04 -10.31 7.25
C ARG A 872 -3.07 -11.44 7.38
N GLU A 873 -4.36 -11.12 7.48
CA GLU A 873 -5.42 -12.10 7.66
C GLU A 873 -5.78 -12.79 6.34
N ASP A 874 -5.28 -14.01 6.17
CA ASP A 874 -5.75 -14.89 5.13
C ASP A 874 -5.51 -16.37 5.52
N SER A 875 -5.99 -16.71 6.73
CA SER A 875 -5.97 -18.07 7.29
C SER A 875 -7.39 -18.63 7.37
N GLN A 876 -7.93 -19.12 6.25
CA GLN A 876 -9.15 -19.93 6.30
C GLN A 876 -8.82 -21.30 6.91
N GLY A 877 -9.28 -21.54 8.14
CA GLY A 877 -9.17 -22.83 8.83
C GLY A 877 -9.77 -22.88 10.25
N TRP A 878 -10.54 -21.88 10.68
CA TRP A 878 -11.03 -21.79 12.05
C TRP A 878 -12.48 -22.29 12.16
N GLN A 879 -12.76 -23.23 13.06
CA GLN A 879 -14.13 -23.54 13.47
C GLN A 879 -14.37 -23.02 14.89
N VAL A 880 -15.22 -22.00 15.01
CA VAL A 880 -15.73 -21.47 16.29
C VAL A 880 -17.16 -21.96 16.50
N LYS A 881 -17.44 -22.53 17.69
CA LYS A 881 -18.80 -22.90 18.10
C LYS A 881 -19.42 -21.78 18.93
N GLU A 882 -20.69 -21.47 18.65
CA GLU A 882 -21.53 -20.46 19.31
C GLU A 882 -21.48 -20.54 20.85
N SER A 883 -20.79 -19.61 21.51
CA SER A 883 -21.00 -19.27 22.91
C SER A 883 -20.44 -17.87 23.20
N SER A 884 -21.04 -17.14 24.16
CA SER A 884 -20.72 -15.75 24.54
C SER A 884 -19.34 -15.52 25.19
N ILE A 885 -18.46 -16.53 25.14
CA ILE A 885 -17.08 -16.53 25.63
C ILE A 885 -16.26 -17.35 24.61
N PHE A 886 -15.20 -16.75 24.06
CA PHE A 886 -14.38 -17.30 22.99
C PHE A 886 -13.10 -17.92 23.55
N HIS A 887 -12.78 -19.11 23.08
CA HIS A 887 -11.48 -19.75 23.26
C HIS A 887 -10.99 -20.13 21.89
N TRP A 888 -9.71 -19.94 21.62
CA TRP A 888 -9.13 -20.44 20.39
C TRP A 888 -8.55 -21.83 20.61
N VAL A 889 -8.63 -22.66 19.59
CA VAL A 889 -7.96 -23.96 19.53
C VAL A 889 -7.26 -24.05 18.18
N LEU A 890 -5.94 -24.18 18.22
CA LEU A 890 -5.09 -24.44 17.06
C LEU A 890 -5.19 -25.94 16.74
N ALA A 891 -6.06 -26.27 15.79
CA ALA A 891 -6.28 -27.64 15.31
C ALA A 891 -5.75 -27.78 13.89
N PHE A 892 -4.83 -28.72 13.68
CA PHE A 892 -4.27 -29.03 12.35
C PHE A 892 -4.31 -30.55 12.17
N ASP A 893 -4.75 -31.01 10.99
CA ASP A 893 -4.94 -32.43 10.67
C ASP A 893 -5.86 -33.18 11.67
N GLU A 894 -6.98 -32.57 12.06
CA GLU A 894 -7.89 -33.06 13.11
C GLU A 894 -7.24 -33.24 14.52
N GLU A 895 -5.96 -32.88 14.70
CA GLU A 895 -5.27 -32.86 15.98
C GLU A 895 -5.31 -31.46 16.63
N HIS A 896 -5.92 -31.36 17.80
CA HIS A 896 -5.89 -30.15 18.63
C HIS A 896 -4.53 -30.02 19.35
N ARG A 897 -3.69 -29.10 18.88
CA ARG A 897 -2.30 -28.95 19.37
C ARG A 897 -2.20 -27.96 20.53
N LEU A 898 -2.74 -26.76 20.37
CA LEU A 898 -2.75 -25.71 21.39
C LEU A 898 -4.14 -25.13 21.55
N ARG A 899 -4.46 -24.66 22.75
CA ARG A 899 -5.66 -23.88 23.02
C ARG A 899 -5.34 -22.69 23.90
N SER A 900 -6.18 -21.67 23.86
CA SER A 900 -6.12 -20.58 24.83
C SER A 900 -6.31 -21.08 26.27
N VAL A 901 -5.49 -20.59 27.19
CA VAL A 901 -5.72 -20.75 28.64
C VAL A 901 -6.73 -19.72 29.13
N ASP A 902 -6.63 -18.49 28.62
CA ASP A 902 -7.55 -17.41 28.91
C ASP A 902 -8.83 -17.52 28.06
N SER A 903 -9.90 -16.95 28.56
CA SER A 903 -11.18 -16.80 27.85
C SER A 903 -11.31 -15.38 27.31
N PHE A 904 -11.69 -15.24 26.05
CA PHE A 904 -11.83 -13.95 25.38
C PHE A 904 -13.30 -13.56 25.24
N SER A 905 -13.61 -12.29 25.44
CA SER A 905 -14.97 -11.76 25.30
C SER A 905 -15.43 -11.58 23.85
N THR A 906 -14.52 -11.72 22.88
CA THR A 906 -14.76 -11.52 21.44
C THR A 906 -13.89 -12.47 20.62
N GLU A 907 -14.39 -12.95 19.48
CA GLU A 907 -13.68 -13.85 18.56
C GLU A 907 -12.35 -13.25 18.06
N ALA A 908 -12.31 -11.95 17.73
CA ALA A 908 -11.11 -11.25 17.28
C ALA A 908 -9.95 -11.32 18.29
N ALA A 909 -10.24 -11.10 19.57
CA ALA A 909 -9.23 -11.21 20.64
C ALA A 909 -8.74 -12.64 20.83
N ALA A 910 -9.58 -13.64 20.55
CA ALA A 910 -9.17 -15.03 20.52
C ALA A 910 -8.27 -15.30 19.29
N ILE A 911 -8.61 -14.78 18.11
CA ILE A 911 -7.79 -14.92 16.89
C ILE A 911 -6.41 -14.26 17.07
N ILE A 912 -6.34 -13.01 17.55
CA ILE A 912 -5.07 -12.31 17.80
C ILE A 912 -4.20 -13.09 18.79
N SER A 913 -4.80 -13.56 19.89
CA SER A 913 -4.07 -14.39 20.85
C SER A 913 -3.63 -15.73 20.26
N ALA A 914 -4.36 -16.28 19.28
CA ALA A 914 -4.00 -17.51 18.57
C ALA A 914 -2.84 -17.25 17.59
N GLU A 915 -2.84 -16.12 16.89
CA GLU A 915 -1.75 -15.70 16.00
C GLU A 915 -0.46 -15.42 16.76
N ASP A 916 -0.54 -14.67 17.86
CA ASP A 916 0.59 -14.48 18.79
C ASP A 916 1.11 -15.82 19.31
N ALA A 917 0.21 -16.75 19.63
CA ALA A 917 0.57 -18.10 20.04
C ALA A 917 1.20 -18.93 18.90
N ILE A 918 0.77 -18.78 17.64
CA ILE A 918 1.42 -19.42 16.48
C ILE A 918 2.85 -18.91 16.32
N VAL A 919 3.03 -17.60 16.39
CA VAL A 919 4.34 -16.94 16.26
C VAL A 919 5.27 -17.39 17.39
N LEU A 920 4.79 -17.38 18.64
CA LEU A 920 5.55 -17.82 19.81
C LEU A 920 5.84 -19.33 19.77
N ALA A 921 4.89 -20.15 19.32
CA ALA A 921 5.04 -21.60 19.20
C ALA A 921 6.18 -22.01 18.25
N ALA A 922 6.48 -21.19 17.24
CA ALA A 922 7.55 -21.45 16.28
C ALA A 922 8.99 -21.21 16.84
N GLN A 923 9.15 -20.60 18.02
CA GLN A 923 10.45 -20.03 18.46
C GLN A 923 11.41 -20.99 19.22
N VAL A 924 11.04 -22.25 19.47
CA VAL A 924 11.67 -23.13 20.49
C VAL A 924 13.16 -23.46 20.34
N ASN A 925 13.77 -23.36 19.16
CA ASN A 925 15.20 -23.71 18.99
C ASN A 925 16.09 -22.56 18.47
N GLN A 926 15.58 -21.34 18.33
CA GLN A 926 16.41 -20.23 17.82
C GLN A 926 17.23 -19.54 18.92
N LEU A 927 16.85 -19.74 20.19
CA LEU A 927 17.55 -19.21 21.36
C LEU A 927 17.70 -20.34 22.41
N PRO A 928 18.88 -20.98 22.55
CA PRO A 928 19.06 -22.13 23.43
C PRO A 928 18.78 -21.85 24.92
N ASP A 929 18.74 -20.58 25.33
CA ASP A 929 18.53 -20.15 26.71
C ASP A 929 17.10 -19.67 27.02
N ARG A 930 16.17 -19.70 26.05
CA ARG A 930 14.77 -19.24 26.24
C ARG A 930 13.77 -20.35 25.93
N VAL A 931 13.24 -20.97 26.98
CA VAL A 931 12.24 -22.05 26.87
C VAL A 931 10.84 -21.45 26.99
N PHE A 932 10.11 -21.33 25.87
CA PHE A 932 8.73 -20.82 25.87
C PHE A 932 7.67 -21.90 26.21
N TYR A 933 8.01 -23.18 26.06
CA TYR A 933 7.12 -24.29 26.42
C TYR A 933 7.48 -24.82 27.81
N HIS A 934 6.52 -24.77 28.73
CA HIS A 934 6.69 -25.25 30.10
C HIS A 934 5.83 -26.47 30.37
N ARG A 935 6.45 -27.50 30.96
CA ARG A 935 5.74 -28.67 31.48
C ARG A 935 4.95 -28.30 32.73
N VAL A 936 3.69 -28.71 32.79
CA VAL A 936 2.80 -28.57 33.95
C VAL A 936 2.14 -29.91 34.28
N SER A 937 2.02 -30.23 35.56
CA SER A 937 1.38 -31.47 36.03
C SER A 937 -0.12 -31.46 35.75
N ALA A 938 -0.64 -32.57 35.23
CA ALA A 938 -2.06 -32.84 35.04
C ALA A 938 -2.50 -34.03 35.92
N GLU A 939 -3.80 -34.35 35.93
CA GLU A 939 -4.35 -35.43 36.76
C GLU A 939 -3.80 -36.82 36.37
N ALA A 940 -3.72 -37.72 37.35
CA ALA A 940 -3.32 -39.13 37.21
C ALA A 940 -1.89 -39.39 36.67
N GLY A 941 -0.90 -38.58 37.08
CA GLY A 941 0.52 -38.82 36.75
C GLY A 941 0.89 -38.50 35.30
N ARG A 942 0.06 -37.70 34.62
CA ARG A 942 0.28 -37.20 33.26
C ARG A 942 0.63 -35.72 33.29
N TYR A 943 1.17 -35.20 32.20
CA TYR A 943 1.63 -33.82 32.08
C TYR A 943 1.05 -33.15 30.83
N ARG A 944 0.91 -31.82 30.88
CA ARG A 944 0.60 -30.93 29.74
C ARG A 944 1.75 -29.96 29.53
N TYR A 945 1.83 -29.37 28.34
CA TYR A 945 2.73 -28.25 28.11
C TYR A 945 1.95 -26.94 27.92
N GLN A 946 2.55 -25.85 28.37
CA GLN A 946 2.04 -24.49 28.29
C GLN A 946 3.02 -23.63 27.50
N LEU A 947 2.52 -22.92 26.51
CA LEU A 947 3.26 -21.90 25.76
C LEU A 947 3.14 -20.57 26.49
N LYS A 948 4.27 -19.90 26.74
CA LYS A 948 4.33 -18.58 27.39
C LYS A 948 4.82 -17.49 26.45
N ASP A 949 4.50 -16.24 26.76
CA ASP A 949 4.94 -15.04 26.02
C ASP A 949 6.33 -14.49 26.41
N GLY A 950 7.05 -15.19 27.27
CA GLY A 950 8.39 -14.83 27.74
C GLY A 950 9.09 -15.98 28.45
N ALA A 951 10.40 -15.85 28.67
CA ALA A 951 11.23 -16.88 29.32
C ALA A 951 11.34 -16.73 30.84
N ASP A 952 10.89 -15.60 31.40
CA ASP A 952 11.03 -15.27 32.82
C ASP A 952 9.90 -15.88 33.66
N THR A 953 10.08 -15.96 34.98
CA THR A 953 9.08 -16.53 35.91
C THR A 953 7.75 -15.77 35.94
N GLY A 954 7.71 -14.52 35.46
CA GLY A 954 6.50 -13.69 35.34
C GLY A 954 5.79 -13.79 33.98
N ALA A 955 6.29 -14.58 33.02
CA ALA A 955 5.69 -14.70 31.70
C ALA A 955 4.29 -15.35 31.75
N ARG A 956 3.36 -14.80 30.97
CA ARG A 956 1.97 -15.24 30.94
C ARG A 956 1.83 -16.44 30.01
N VAL A 957 0.94 -17.36 30.39
CA VAL A 957 0.60 -18.52 29.55
C VAL A 957 -0.34 -18.06 28.45
N VAL A 958 0.13 -18.11 27.21
CA VAL A 958 -0.66 -17.74 26.03
C VAL A 958 -1.42 -18.93 25.46
N GLY A 959 -0.93 -20.15 25.62
CA GLY A 959 -1.64 -21.35 25.17
C GLY A 959 -1.24 -22.60 25.92
N GLU A 960 -2.04 -23.66 25.84
CA GLU A 960 -1.73 -24.96 26.44
C GLU A 960 -2.17 -26.14 25.58
N SER A 961 -1.53 -27.28 25.79
CA SER A 961 -1.87 -28.51 25.09
C SER A 961 -3.23 -29.08 25.52
N LEU A 962 -4.07 -29.47 24.56
CA LEU A 962 -5.33 -30.16 24.87
C LEU A 962 -5.07 -31.58 25.44
N SER A 963 -4.14 -32.29 24.80
CA SER A 963 -3.69 -33.64 25.15
C SER A 963 -2.78 -33.65 26.38
N THR A 964 -2.68 -34.81 27.03
CA THR A 964 -1.76 -35.06 28.15
C THR A 964 -0.82 -36.21 27.81
N TRP A 965 0.42 -36.20 28.30
CA TRP A 965 1.42 -37.25 28.03
C TRP A 965 2.02 -37.80 29.33
N ALA A 966 2.59 -39.00 29.26
CA ALA A 966 3.42 -39.54 30.34
C ALA A 966 4.72 -38.73 30.45
N GLU A 967 5.39 -38.79 31.62
CA GLU A 967 6.57 -37.97 31.91
C GLU A 967 7.70 -38.08 30.88
N ASN A 968 7.90 -39.28 30.34
CA ASN A 968 8.93 -39.57 29.35
C ASN A 968 8.57 -39.15 27.92
N ALA A 969 7.31 -38.82 27.63
CA ALA A 969 6.82 -38.54 26.28
C ALA A 969 6.44 -37.06 26.05
N ILE A 970 6.30 -36.27 27.12
CA ILE A 970 5.88 -34.87 27.00
C ILE A 970 6.93 -33.99 26.33
N GLN A 971 8.21 -34.26 26.57
CA GLN A 971 9.30 -33.49 25.96
C GLN A 971 9.29 -33.65 24.44
N ASP A 972 9.08 -34.87 23.95
CA ASP A 972 8.98 -35.17 22.51
C ASP A 972 7.74 -34.50 21.89
N ALA A 973 6.61 -34.48 22.61
CA ALA A 973 5.39 -33.81 22.15
C ALA A 973 5.55 -32.28 22.06
N MET A 974 6.25 -31.66 23.01
CA MET A 974 6.60 -30.24 22.96
C MET A 974 7.48 -29.93 21.75
N GLN A 975 8.52 -30.74 21.53
CA GLN A 975 9.44 -30.57 20.39
C GLN A 975 8.73 -30.77 19.04
N ALA A 976 7.87 -31.78 18.92
CA ALA A 976 7.09 -32.04 17.71
C ALA A 976 6.11 -30.91 17.39
N THR A 977 5.43 -30.38 18.42
CA THR A 977 4.49 -29.26 18.26
C THR A 977 5.21 -27.99 17.81
N ALA A 978 6.35 -27.66 18.42
CA ALA A 978 7.17 -26.53 18.00
C ALA A 978 7.81 -26.72 16.62
N ALA A 979 8.14 -27.96 16.24
CA ALA A 979 8.61 -28.28 14.88
C ALA A 979 7.51 -28.02 13.84
N PHE A 980 6.26 -28.37 14.14
CA PHE A 980 5.11 -28.11 13.28
C PHE A 980 4.81 -26.60 13.12
N PHE A 981 4.78 -25.82 14.20
CA PHE A 981 4.51 -24.38 14.06
C PHE A 981 5.61 -23.62 13.27
N ARG A 982 6.83 -24.16 13.20
CA ARG A 982 7.90 -23.65 12.32
C ARG A 982 7.65 -23.87 10.82
N THR A 983 6.76 -24.79 10.44
CA THR A 983 6.47 -25.10 9.04
C THR A 983 5.29 -24.29 8.47
N LEU A 984 4.60 -23.51 9.31
CA LEU A 984 3.53 -22.57 8.93
C LEU A 984 4.15 -21.20 8.56
N ARG A 985 3.92 -20.70 7.34
CA ARG A 985 4.42 -19.38 6.88
C ARG A 985 3.30 -18.54 6.27
N ILE A 986 3.19 -17.27 6.68
CA ILE A 986 2.32 -16.24 6.06
C ILE A 986 3.24 -15.35 5.20
N GLU A 987 3.20 -15.51 3.87
CA GLU A 987 4.05 -14.73 2.95
C GLU A 987 3.44 -13.37 2.60
N THR A 988 4.29 -12.39 2.25
CA THR A 988 3.85 -11.09 1.69
C THR A 988 3.24 -11.24 0.30
N SER A 989 2.33 -10.32 -0.03
CA SER A 989 1.81 -10.15 -1.39
C SER A 989 2.95 -10.04 -2.40
N MET A 990 2.83 -10.80 -3.50
CA MET A 990 3.75 -10.76 -4.63
C MET A 990 3.91 -9.35 -5.19
N THR A 991 5.03 -9.11 -5.85
CA THR A 991 5.22 -7.88 -6.64
C THR A 991 4.16 -7.83 -7.77
N PRO A 992 3.70 -6.64 -8.18
CA PRO A 992 2.80 -6.49 -9.34
C PRO A 992 3.40 -7.07 -10.64
N MET A 993 4.73 -7.00 -10.81
CA MET A 993 5.44 -7.64 -11.91
C MET A 993 5.23 -9.16 -11.92
N GLU A 994 5.38 -9.82 -10.76
CA GLU A 994 5.20 -11.27 -10.65
C GLU A 994 3.76 -11.71 -10.94
N ARG A 995 2.77 -10.97 -10.42
CA ARG A 995 1.35 -11.25 -10.67
C ARG A 995 1.00 -11.10 -12.14
N ARG A 996 1.53 -10.07 -12.78
CA ARG A 996 1.38 -9.86 -14.23
C ARG A 996 1.98 -11.01 -15.03
N ILE A 997 3.22 -11.42 -14.71
CA ILE A 997 3.86 -12.58 -15.35
C ILE A 997 2.98 -13.83 -15.16
N ALA A 998 2.45 -14.05 -13.97
CA ALA A 998 1.60 -15.21 -13.69
C ALA A 998 0.30 -15.21 -14.53
N HIS A 999 -0.37 -14.07 -14.68
CA HIS A 999 -1.52 -13.94 -15.60
C HIS A 999 -1.13 -14.22 -17.06
N LEU A 1000 0.00 -13.69 -17.52
CA LEU A 1000 0.46 -13.80 -18.91
C LEU A 1000 1.09 -15.16 -19.26
N THR A 1001 1.34 -16.02 -18.27
CA THR A 1001 1.97 -17.34 -18.45
C THR A 1001 1.12 -18.50 -17.92
N GLY A 1002 0.05 -18.19 -17.18
CA GLY A 1002 -0.75 -19.17 -16.46
C GLY A 1002 0.07 -20.01 -15.48
N ILE A 1003 1.18 -19.47 -14.96
CA ILE A 1003 1.95 -20.06 -13.85
C ILE A 1003 1.13 -19.87 -12.58
N ASP A 1004 0.91 -20.94 -11.83
CA ASP A 1004 0.25 -20.82 -10.53
C ASP A 1004 1.11 -19.97 -9.59
N HIS A 1005 0.45 -19.05 -8.92
CA HIS A 1005 1.04 -18.11 -7.99
C HIS A 1005 0.20 -17.96 -6.73
N ARG A 1006 -0.97 -18.61 -6.70
CA ARG A 1006 -1.87 -18.67 -5.53
C ARG A 1006 -1.26 -19.52 -4.41
N GLY A 1007 -0.25 -20.32 -4.73
CA GLY A 1007 0.48 -21.23 -3.85
C GLY A 1007 1.68 -20.66 -3.08
N ARG A 1008 1.98 -19.35 -3.13
CA ARG A 1008 2.93 -18.68 -2.21
C ARG A 1008 2.39 -18.59 -0.76
N ARG A 1009 1.61 -19.58 -0.33
CA ARG A 1009 1.31 -19.87 1.07
C ARG A 1009 1.86 -21.26 1.32
N ARG A 1010 3.10 -21.40 1.75
CA ARG A 1010 3.54 -22.70 2.26
C ARG A 1010 2.94 -22.97 3.64
N LEU A 1011 1.74 -23.57 3.61
CA LEU A 1011 1.32 -24.57 4.58
C LEU A 1011 2.04 -25.88 4.21
N SER A 1012 3.19 -26.15 4.85
CA SER A 1012 3.77 -27.50 4.89
C SER A 1012 3.46 -28.03 6.30
N THR A 1013 2.78 -29.15 6.54
CA THR A 1013 3.11 -30.55 6.20
C THR A 1013 1.88 -31.47 6.52
N PRO A 1014 1.91 -32.80 6.26
CA PRO A 1014 0.75 -33.59 5.86
C PRO A 1014 0.10 -34.45 6.97
N SER A 1015 -1.24 -34.52 7.02
CA SER A 1015 -1.96 -35.80 7.11
C SER A 1015 -3.48 -35.70 6.87
N ALA A 1016 -3.94 -36.57 5.96
CA ALA A 1016 -5.26 -37.15 5.75
C ALA A 1016 -6.54 -36.41 6.20
N ALA A 1017 -7.35 -35.98 5.23
CA ALA A 1017 -8.73 -36.50 5.02
C ALA A 1017 -9.59 -35.63 4.05
N PHE A 1018 -9.21 -34.39 3.72
CA PHE A 1018 -10.06 -33.52 2.87
C PHE A 1018 -9.34 -32.72 1.77
N PHE A 1019 -8.24 -33.22 1.21
CA PHE A 1019 -7.70 -32.68 -0.03
C PHE A 1019 -8.00 -33.58 -1.23
N LYS A 1020 -8.80 -33.05 -2.15
CA LYS A 1020 -8.74 -33.49 -3.55
C LYS A 1020 -7.42 -32.97 -4.10
N VAL A 1021 -6.46 -33.88 -4.19
CA VAL A 1021 -5.16 -33.72 -4.81
C VAL A 1021 -5.34 -33.16 -6.23
N TYR A 1022 -4.92 -31.91 -6.44
CA TYR A 1022 -4.19 -31.55 -7.66
C TYR A 1022 -2.71 -31.40 -7.27
N GLU A 1023 -2.08 -32.50 -6.83
CA GLU A 1023 -0.63 -32.66 -6.96
C GLU A 1023 -0.36 -32.75 -8.46
N GLU A 1024 0.13 -31.67 -9.06
CA GLU A 1024 0.93 -31.76 -10.30
C GLU A 1024 1.65 -30.46 -10.65
N SER A 1025 1.27 -29.34 -10.05
CA SER A 1025 1.83 -28.03 -10.35
C SER A 1025 2.60 -27.49 -9.15
N ALA A 1026 3.86 -27.91 -8.97
CA ALA A 1026 4.84 -27.14 -8.20
C ALA A 1026 5.23 -25.83 -8.95
N GLU A 1027 4.30 -25.27 -9.74
CA GLU A 1027 4.52 -24.14 -10.62
C GLU A 1027 4.60 -22.88 -9.77
N GLY A 1028 5.68 -22.14 -9.94
CA GLY A 1028 6.02 -20.96 -9.17
C GLY A 1028 7.45 -20.55 -9.47
N PHE A 1029 7.83 -19.36 -9.03
CA PHE A 1029 9.19 -18.84 -9.13
C PHE A 1029 9.45 -17.85 -8.01
N HIS A 1030 10.71 -17.53 -7.78
CA HIS A 1030 11.15 -16.62 -6.71
C HIS A 1030 11.91 -15.43 -7.30
N THR A 1031 11.64 -14.24 -6.80
CA THR A 1031 12.33 -13.01 -7.23
C THR A 1031 13.25 -12.52 -6.12
N VAL A 1032 14.52 -12.27 -6.48
CA VAL A 1032 15.56 -11.79 -5.58
C VAL A 1032 16.06 -10.44 -6.06
N GLU A 1033 15.78 -9.39 -5.30
CA GLU A 1033 16.28 -8.04 -5.52
C GLU A 1033 17.68 -7.92 -4.94
N HIS A 1034 18.69 -7.72 -5.78
CA HIS A 1034 20.07 -7.73 -5.31
C HIS A 1034 20.35 -6.55 -4.36
N ILE A 1035 19.67 -5.41 -4.53
CA ILE A 1035 19.84 -4.24 -3.64
C ILE A 1035 19.55 -4.56 -2.16
N LEU A 1036 18.72 -5.57 -1.89
CA LEU A 1036 18.39 -6.00 -0.53
C LEU A 1036 19.42 -6.98 0.05
N LEU A 1037 20.28 -7.55 -0.80
CA LEU A 1037 21.42 -8.38 -0.41
C LEU A 1037 22.67 -7.54 -0.09
N ARG A 1038 22.58 -6.21 -0.15
CA ARG A 1038 23.69 -5.32 0.18
C ARG A 1038 24.05 -5.42 1.68
N PRO A 1039 25.33 -5.31 2.03
CA PRO A 1039 25.74 -5.07 3.43
C PRO A 1039 25.12 -3.79 3.97
N GLN A 1040 24.62 -3.80 5.22
CA GLN A 1040 23.97 -2.63 5.83
C GLN A 1040 24.88 -1.92 6.85
N ARG A 1041 25.97 -2.56 7.30
CA ARG A 1041 26.98 -1.97 8.20
C ARG A 1041 28.40 -2.19 7.69
N GLY A 1042 29.35 -1.35 8.12
CA GLY A 1042 30.77 -1.52 7.82
C GLY A 1042 31.42 -2.78 8.42
N SER A 1043 30.77 -3.45 9.39
CA SER A 1043 31.20 -4.73 9.95
C SER A 1043 30.74 -5.97 9.15
N ASP A 1044 29.81 -5.78 8.21
CA ASP A 1044 29.35 -6.84 7.31
C ASP A 1044 30.43 -7.10 6.24
N LYS A 1045 31.24 -8.14 6.40
CA LYS A 1045 32.22 -8.53 5.37
C LYS A 1045 31.51 -9.17 4.17
N PRO A 1046 31.88 -8.85 2.91
CA PRO A 1046 31.56 -9.73 1.80
C PRO A 1046 32.32 -11.06 1.97
N GLY A 1047 31.56 -12.17 1.99
CA GLY A 1047 31.97 -13.50 2.47
C GLY A 1047 33.42 -13.94 2.19
N GLU A 1048 34.14 -14.28 3.27
CA GLU A 1048 35.50 -14.85 3.25
C GLU A 1048 35.55 -16.35 2.86
N GLY A 1049 34.44 -16.96 2.42
CA GLY A 1049 34.32 -18.41 2.23
C GLY A 1049 34.36 -18.95 0.79
N SER A 1050 34.56 -18.12 -0.24
CA SER A 1050 34.60 -18.61 -1.63
C SER A 1050 36.04 -19.01 -2.03
N ASP A 1051 36.23 -20.29 -2.35
CA ASP A 1051 37.43 -20.82 -3.00
C ASP A 1051 37.82 -19.95 -4.22
N PRO A 1052 39.09 -19.56 -4.43
CA PRO A 1052 39.47 -18.50 -5.38
C PRO A 1052 39.29 -18.85 -6.87
N GLY A 1053 38.84 -20.06 -7.20
CA GLY A 1053 38.81 -20.60 -8.57
C GLY A 1053 37.55 -20.30 -9.37
N ASP A 1054 36.35 -20.40 -8.78
CA ASP A 1054 35.09 -20.54 -9.53
C ASP A 1054 33.95 -19.67 -8.99
N SER A 1055 34.16 -18.35 -9.00
CA SER A 1055 33.09 -17.39 -8.71
C SER A 1055 32.60 -16.72 -9.98
N PHE A 1056 31.28 -16.78 -10.20
CA PHE A 1056 30.47 -16.00 -11.15
C PHE A 1056 30.70 -14.46 -11.06
N LEU A 1057 31.54 -14.00 -10.12
CA LEU A 1057 32.10 -12.64 -10.04
C LEU A 1057 33.42 -12.48 -10.82
N LYS A 1058 33.69 -13.27 -11.86
CA LYS A 1058 34.46 -12.75 -13.02
C LYS A 1058 33.54 -11.86 -13.88
N LEU A 1059 32.87 -10.90 -13.25
CA LEU A 1059 32.11 -9.84 -13.90
C LEU A 1059 33.02 -8.63 -13.97
N SER A 1060 33.32 -8.22 -15.18
CA SER A 1060 34.03 -6.99 -15.55
C SER A 1060 33.25 -5.70 -15.19
N ALA A 1061 32.48 -5.67 -14.11
CA ALA A 1061 31.65 -4.52 -13.74
C ALA A 1061 31.70 -4.30 -12.23
N ASN A 1062 32.06 -3.07 -11.85
CA ASN A 1062 32.31 -2.65 -10.48
C ASN A 1062 31.12 -2.75 -9.51
N ASP A 1063 29.89 -3.14 -9.91
CA ASP A 1063 28.70 -3.14 -9.05
C ASP A 1063 27.78 -4.38 -9.22
N PRO A 1064 27.61 -5.23 -8.18
CA PRO A 1064 26.77 -6.44 -8.21
C PRO A 1064 25.35 -6.27 -7.63
N TYR A 1065 24.97 -5.07 -7.17
CA TYR A 1065 23.70 -4.85 -6.47
C TYR A 1065 22.73 -3.95 -7.25
N SER A 1066 23.25 -2.87 -7.81
CA SER A 1066 22.41 -1.84 -8.43
C SER A 1066 21.64 -2.37 -9.62
N GLN A 1067 20.33 -2.14 -9.62
CA GLN A 1067 19.44 -2.45 -10.74
C GLN A 1067 19.44 -3.93 -11.16
N ARG A 1068 19.89 -4.86 -10.28
CA ARG A 1068 19.97 -6.29 -10.61
C ARG A 1068 18.88 -7.09 -9.90
N LEU A 1069 18.29 -8.00 -10.67
CA LEU A 1069 17.20 -8.87 -10.23
C LEU A 1069 17.50 -10.31 -10.67
N SER A 1070 17.23 -11.30 -9.82
CA SER A 1070 17.28 -12.72 -10.20
C SER A 1070 15.91 -13.37 -10.05
N LEU A 1071 15.42 -14.04 -11.09
CA LEU A 1071 14.21 -14.84 -11.07
C LEU A 1071 14.59 -16.32 -11.13
N VAL A 1072 14.19 -17.09 -10.13
CA VAL A 1072 14.57 -18.51 -9.98
C VAL A 1072 13.33 -19.39 -10.13
N PHE A 1073 13.31 -20.17 -11.20
CA PHE A 1073 12.28 -21.14 -11.56
C PHE A 1073 12.79 -22.57 -11.29
N PRO A 1074 11.93 -23.51 -10.86
CA PRO A 1074 12.28 -24.93 -10.94
C PRO A 1074 12.42 -25.34 -12.42
N SER A 1075 13.34 -26.23 -12.76
CA SER A 1075 13.57 -26.61 -14.16
C SER A 1075 12.55 -27.65 -14.68
N GLY A 1076 11.80 -28.30 -13.80
CA GLY A 1076 11.03 -29.51 -14.14
C GLY A 1076 11.89 -30.78 -14.26
N TYR A 1077 13.15 -30.73 -13.83
CA TYR A 1077 14.02 -31.90 -13.68
C TYR A 1077 14.53 -32.02 -12.25
N ALA A 1078 14.89 -33.22 -11.85
CA ALA A 1078 15.63 -33.51 -10.63
C ALA A 1078 16.97 -34.20 -10.97
N ARG A 1079 17.99 -34.01 -10.14
CA ARG A 1079 19.28 -34.70 -10.30
C ARG A 1079 19.93 -34.99 -8.95
N ASP A 1080 20.84 -35.95 -8.93
CA ASP A 1080 21.67 -36.21 -7.76
C ASP A 1080 22.87 -35.25 -7.76
N PHE A 1081 22.85 -34.30 -6.83
CA PHE A 1081 23.88 -33.27 -6.70
C PHE A 1081 25.11 -33.75 -5.88
N SER A 1082 25.09 -34.99 -5.37
CA SER A 1082 26.27 -35.63 -4.78
C SER A 1082 27.25 -36.17 -5.82
N LEU A 1083 26.79 -36.29 -7.08
CA LEU A 1083 27.57 -36.74 -8.22
C LEU A 1083 28.06 -35.54 -9.05
N ASP A 1084 29.17 -35.72 -9.77
CA ASP A 1084 29.65 -34.76 -10.77
C ASP A 1084 28.52 -34.45 -11.79
N PRO A 1085 28.27 -33.17 -12.16
CA PRO A 1085 27.29 -32.81 -13.19
C PRO A 1085 27.39 -33.63 -14.48
N ALA A 1086 28.59 -34.06 -14.89
CA ALA A 1086 28.78 -34.90 -16.07
C ALA A 1086 28.32 -36.36 -15.87
N ALA A 1087 28.27 -36.82 -14.62
CA ALA A 1087 27.88 -38.18 -14.23
C ALA A 1087 26.42 -38.27 -13.71
N SER A 1088 25.83 -37.14 -13.32
CA SER A 1088 24.47 -37.06 -12.77
C SER A 1088 23.41 -37.03 -13.89
N GLN A 1089 22.56 -38.05 -13.96
CA GLN A 1089 21.44 -38.10 -14.91
C GLN A 1089 20.25 -37.29 -14.37
N ARG A 1090 19.69 -36.43 -15.22
CA ARG A 1090 18.43 -35.74 -14.94
C ARG A 1090 17.26 -36.70 -15.02
N SER A 1091 16.42 -36.73 -13.99
CA SER A 1091 15.10 -37.37 -14.00
C SER A 1091 14.00 -36.33 -14.13
N GLU A 1092 12.86 -36.72 -14.69
CA GLU A 1092 11.70 -35.84 -14.84
C GLU A 1092 11.06 -35.56 -13.48
N ALA A 1093 10.75 -34.30 -13.19
CA ALA A 1093 10.10 -33.90 -11.96
C ALA A 1093 9.03 -32.81 -12.24
N PRO A 1094 8.00 -32.68 -11.40
CA PRO A 1094 7.11 -31.54 -11.47
C PRO A 1094 7.87 -30.22 -11.21
N PRO A 1095 7.55 -29.11 -11.92
CA PRO A 1095 6.44 -28.98 -12.87
C PRO A 1095 6.75 -29.48 -14.28
N HIS A 1096 5.82 -30.23 -14.86
CA HIS A 1096 6.02 -30.84 -16.18
C HIS A 1096 6.13 -29.81 -17.32
N ARG A 1097 5.34 -28.73 -17.28
CA ARG A 1097 5.33 -27.65 -18.29
C ARG A 1097 6.67 -26.93 -18.39
N PHE A 1098 7.42 -26.87 -17.28
CA PHE A 1098 8.68 -26.12 -17.21
C PHE A 1098 9.83 -26.84 -17.93
N ARG A 1099 9.62 -28.07 -18.43
CA ARG A 1099 10.58 -28.76 -19.31
C ARG A 1099 10.44 -28.37 -20.78
N ASP A 1100 9.28 -27.83 -21.18
CA ASP A 1100 9.01 -27.49 -22.58
C ASP A 1100 9.74 -26.20 -22.99
N SER A 1101 10.62 -26.31 -23.99
CA SER A 1101 11.50 -25.19 -24.39
C SER A 1101 10.75 -23.99 -24.99
N GLU A 1102 9.59 -24.21 -25.62
CA GLU A 1102 8.75 -23.12 -26.14
C GLU A 1102 8.08 -22.39 -24.99
N PHE A 1103 7.58 -23.14 -23.99
CA PHE A 1103 7.01 -22.54 -22.79
C PHE A 1103 8.05 -21.72 -22.01
N ARG A 1104 9.29 -22.22 -21.85
CA ARG A 1104 10.38 -21.43 -21.23
C ARG A 1104 10.63 -20.12 -21.97
N ARG A 1105 10.74 -20.17 -23.31
CA ARG A 1105 10.92 -18.98 -24.15
C ARG A 1105 9.72 -18.03 -24.09
N HIS A 1106 8.50 -18.54 -23.87
CA HIS A 1106 7.33 -17.70 -23.59
C HIS A 1106 7.48 -16.98 -22.24
N VAL A 1107 7.77 -17.72 -21.17
CA VAL A 1107 7.97 -17.15 -19.82
C VAL A 1107 9.09 -16.11 -19.82
N GLU A 1108 10.24 -16.42 -20.40
CA GLU A 1108 11.39 -15.51 -20.48
C GLU A 1108 11.02 -14.19 -21.20
N ARG A 1109 10.30 -14.27 -22.32
CA ARG A 1109 9.79 -13.07 -23.01
C ARG A 1109 8.79 -12.28 -22.16
N MET A 1110 7.92 -12.95 -21.41
CA MET A 1110 6.98 -12.26 -20.51
C MET A 1110 7.71 -11.56 -19.35
N VAL A 1111 8.77 -12.17 -18.81
CA VAL A 1111 9.64 -11.53 -17.83
C VAL A 1111 10.29 -10.28 -18.42
N GLU A 1112 10.88 -10.36 -19.62
CA GLU A 1112 11.52 -9.23 -20.30
C GLU A 1112 10.54 -8.07 -20.56
N GLN A 1113 9.30 -8.37 -20.95
CA GLN A 1113 8.27 -7.36 -21.22
C GLN A 1113 7.68 -6.75 -19.94
N ALA A 1114 7.56 -7.54 -18.87
CA ALA A 1114 7.02 -7.07 -17.59
C ALA A 1114 8.08 -6.33 -16.76
N CYS A 1115 9.36 -6.62 -16.96
CA CYS A 1115 10.45 -6.02 -16.19
C CYS A 1115 10.68 -4.55 -16.59
N PRO A 1116 10.90 -3.64 -15.62
CA PRO A 1116 11.27 -2.26 -15.91
C PRO A 1116 12.56 -2.16 -16.73
N ALA A 1117 12.59 -1.28 -17.74
CA ALA A 1117 13.70 -1.20 -18.71
C ALA A 1117 15.08 -0.86 -18.10
N HIS A 1118 15.11 -0.25 -16.91
CA HIS A 1118 16.35 0.09 -16.20
C HIS A 1118 16.86 -1.03 -15.29
N LEU A 1119 16.11 -2.14 -15.15
CA LEU A 1119 16.52 -3.31 -14.37
C LEU A 1119 17.12 -4.38 -15.28
N PHE A 1120 18.05 -5.16 -14.72
CA PHE A 1120 18.76 -6.24 -15.38
C PHE A 1120 18.34 -7.58 -14.77
N PRO A 1121 17.24 -8.20 -15.25
CA PRO A 1121 16.80 -9.50 -14.76
C PRO A 1121 17.72 -10.63 -15.26
N LYS A 1122 18.02 -11.58 -14.37
CA LYS A 1122 18.62 -12.87 -14.71
C LYS A 1122 17.64 -13.99 -14.39
N ILE A 1123 17.41 -14.89 -15.34
CA ILE A 1123 16.46 -16.00 -15.21
C ILE A 1123 17.25 -17.29 -15.03
N TYR A 1124 16.93 -18.05 -13.98
CA TYR A 1124 17.54 -19.35 -13.69
C TYR A 1124 16.48 -20.44 -13.67
N TRP A 1125 16.73 -21.54 -14.39
CA TRP A 1125 15.93 -22.77 -14.35
C TRP A 1125 16.71 -23.84 -13.59
N VAL A 1126 16.28 -24.17 -12.37
CA VAL A 1126 17.09 -24.92 -11.40
C VAL A 1126 16.54 -26.32 -11.13
N ASP A 1127 17.40 -27.33 -11.23
CA ASP A 1127 17.05 -28.72 -10.97
C ASP A 1127 16.78 -28.97 -9.47
N ARG A 1128 15.85 -29.86 -9.18
CA ARG A 1128 15.53 -30.36 -7.83
C ARG A 1128 16.52 -31.42 -7.37
N HIS A 1129 16.73 -31.57 -6.06
CA HIS A 1129 17.63 -32.61 -5.51
C HIS A 1129 16.96 -33.99 -5.41
N LEU A 1130 17.68 -35.05 -5.79
CA LEU A 1130 17.30 -36.45 -5.55
C LEU A 1130 17.94 -37.01 -4.26
N PRO A 1131 17.21 -37.79 -3.43
CA PRO A 1131 15.83 -38.24 -3.64
C PRO A 1131 14.80 -37.13 -3.39
N LEU A 1132 13.75 -37.10 -4.22
CA LEU A 1132 12.60 -36.23 -4.03
C LEU A 1132 12.08 -36.45 -2.60
N ILE A 1133 11.95 -35.40 -1.80
CA ILE A 1133 11.60 -35.46 -0.37
C ILE A 1133 10.19 -36.03 -0.19
N HIS A 1134 9.99 -37.34 -0.31
CA HIS A 1134 8.78 -38.06 0.09
C HIS A 1134 9.24 -39.46 0.55
N SER A 1135 9.27 -39.69 1.87
CA SER A 1135 9.32 -40.99 2.60
C SER A 1135 10.58 -41.44 3.39
N ALA A 1136 11.64 -40.64 3.59
CA ALA A 1136 12.75 -41.05 4.48
C ALA A 1136 13.23 -39.92 5.42
N PRO A 1137 13.68 -40.23 6.66
CA PRO A 1137 14.35 -39.27 7.52
C PRO A 1137 15.65 -38.81 6.84
N VAL A 1138 15.78 -37.51 6.63
CA VAL A 1138 16.98 -36.88 6.06
C VAL A 1138 18.19 -37.20 6.97
N PRO A 1139 19.30 -37.76 6.45
CA PRO A 1139 20.56 -37.74 7.19
C PRO A 1139 20.97 -36.27 7.39
N ALA A 1140 21.54 -35.92 8.56
CA ALA A 1140 21.79 -34.56 9.05
C ALA A 1140 22.72 -33.65 8.19
N THR A 1141 23.00 -34.01 6.94
CA THR A 1141 23.82 -33.25 6.00
C THR A 1141 22.96 -32.32 5.15
N ALA A 1142 23.26 -31.02 5.18
CA ALA A 1142 22.54 -29.97 4.46
C ALA A 1142 22.44 -30.26 2.94
N PRO A 1143 21.31 -29.91 2.28
CA PRO A 1143 21.16 -30.10 0.84
C PRO A 1143 22.24 -29.33 0.07
N PRO A 1144 22.75 -29.86 -1.05
CA PRO A 1144 23.84 -29.27 -1.81
C PRO A 1144 23.47 -27.88 -2.38
N ARG A 1145 24.44 -26.97 -2.38
CA ARG A 1145 24.21 -25.52 -2.56
C ARG A 1145 23.52 -25.09 -3.86
N GLY A 1146 23.57 -25.90 -4.91
CA GLY A 1146 23.05 -25.56 -6.25
C GLY A 1146 21.66 -26.10 -6.60
N CYS A 1147 20.96 -26.76 -5.67
CA CYS A 1147 19.61 -27.28 -5.93
C CYS A 1147 18.51 -26.28 -5.58
N PHE A 1148 17.34 -26.45 -6.20
CA PHE A 1148 16.19 -25.58 -5.99
C PHE A 1148 15.72 -25.55 -4.52
N GLU A 1149 15.68 -26.70 -3.83
CA GLU A 1149 15.24 -26.80 -2.43
C GLU A 1149 16.15 -26.02 -1.46
N HIS A 1150 17.47 -26.06 -1.68
CA HIS A 1150 18.43 -25.32 -0.87
C HIS A 1150 18.25 -23.81 -1.05
N PHE A 1151 18.14 -23.36 -2.30
CA PHE A 1151 17.86 -21.96 -2.63
C PHE A 1151 16.55 -21.49 -1.99
N GLU A 1152 15.47 -22.24 -2.17
CA GLU A 1152 14.15 -21.89 -1.64
C GLU A 1152 14.16 -21.79 -0.11
N THR A 1153 14.84 -22.73 0.57
CA THR A 1153 15.00 -22.68 2.03
C THR A 1153 15.77 -21.44 2.47
N ALA A 1154 16.88 -21.12 1.80
CA ALA A 1154 17.68 -19.93 2.12
C ALA A 1154 16.92 -18.63 1.83
N TYR A 1155 16.16 -18.59 0.73
CA TYR A 1155 15.31 -17.46 0.34
C TYR A 1155 14.28 -17.17 1.40
N PHE A 1156 13.54 -18.19 1.84
CA PHE A 1156 12.51 -18.01 2.85
C PHE A 1156 13.08 -17.65 4.23
N ASN A 1157 14.21 -18.24 4.63
CA ASN A 1157 14.87 -17.86 5.89
C ASN A 1157 15.37 -16.41 5.87
N TRP A 1158 15.86 -15.92 4.73
CA TRP A 1158 16.23 -14.51 4.57
C TRP A 1158 15.00 -13.61 4.53
N LEU A 1159 13.92 -14.03 3.86
CA LEU A 1159 12.69 -13.27 3.81
C LEU A 1159 12.10 -13.06 5.21
N ASP A 1160 12.14 -14.09 6.08
CA ASP A 1160 11.71 -13.98 7.49
C ASP A 1160 12.45 -12.88 8.26
N THR A 1161 13.74 -12.63 7.96
CA THR A 1161 14.51 -11.55 8.61
C THR A 1161 14.17 -10.16 8.10
N GLN A 1162 13.60 -10.06 6.89
CA GLN A 1162 13.14 -8.80 6.30
C GLN A 1162 11.68 -8.48 6.69
N LEU A 1163 10.84 -9.51 6.92
CA LEU A 1163 9.39 -9.35 7.08
C LEU A 1163 8.91 -9.14 8.52
N ILE A 1164 9.73 -9.48 9.52
CA ILE A 1164 9.31 -9.42 10.93
C ILE A 1164 10.11 -8.35 11.71
N PRO A 1165 9.54 -7.15 11.91
CA PRO A 1165 10.23 -6.06 12.60
C PRO A 1165 10.55 -6.40 14.05
N GLY A 1166 11.82 -6.21 14.45
CA GLY A 1166 12.26 -6.34 15.84
C GLY A 1166 12.52 -7.76 16.33
N MET A 1167 12.46 -8.77 15.46
CA MET A 1167 12.52 -10.18 15.88
C MET A 1167 13.95 -10.74 16.00
N ASN A 1168 14.98 -10.07 15.50
CA ASN A 1168 16.34 -10.62 15.48
C ASN A 1168 17.44 -9.56 15.60
N SER A 1169 18.56 -9.93 16.20
CA SER A 1169 19.79 -9.12 16.19
C SER A 1169 20.32 -8.98 14.76
N ASP A 1170 21.05 -7.92 14.49
CA ASP A 1170 21.63 -7.64 13.17
C ASP A 1170 22.46 -8.82 12.63
N ASP A 1171 23.07 -9.60 13.52
CA ASP A 1171 23.89 -10.77 13.19
C ASP A 1171 23.09 -11.90 12.52
N VAL A 1172 21.84 -12.12 12.92
CA VAL A 1172 20.97 -13.16 12.34
C VAL A 1172 20.56 -12.77 10.92
N ASN A 1173 20.29 -11.48 10.70
CA ASN A 1173 19.99 -10.97 9.36
C ASN A 1173 21.20 -11.11 8.42
N ALA A 1174 22.39 -10.77 8.91
CA ALA A 1174 23.64 -10.94 8.16
C ALA A 1174 23.88 -12.41 7.77
N ALA A 1175 23.68 -13.36 8.69
CA ALA A 1175 23.85 -14.79 8.43
C ALA A 1175 22.83 -15.32 7.41
N ALA A 1176 21.55 -14.94 7.51
CA ALA A 1176 20.52 -15.35 6.56
C ALA A 1176 20.76 -14.78 5.16
N ARG A 1177 21.18 -13.50 5.07
CA ARG A 1177 21.61 -12.85 3.83
C ARG A 1177 22.77 -13.60 3.18
N GLU A 1178 23.82 -13.93 3.94
CA GLU A 1178 24.97 -14.68 3.43
C GLU A 1178 24.59 -16.08 2.93
N ALA A 1179 23.71 -16.78 3.63
CA ALA A 1179 23.21 -18.09 3.19
C ALA A 1179 22.48 -18.01 1.85
N LEU A 1180 21.64 -16.98 1.64
CA LEU A 1180 20.96 -16.75 0.36
C LEU A 1180 21.95 -16.41 -0.77
N ILE A 1181 22.95 -15.56 -0.51
CA ILE A 1181 24.01 -15.25 -1.49
C ILE A 1181 24.75 -16.52 -1.90
N LEU A 1182 25.10 -17.39 -0.94
CA LEU A 1182 25.78 -18.66 -1.22
C LEU A 1182 24.92 -19.62 -2.04
N ALA A 1183 23.62 -19.71 -1.74
CA ALA A 1183 22.69 -20.53 -2.50
C ALA A 1183 22.53 -20.01 -3.95
N LEU A 1184 22.40 -18.69 -4.13
CA LEU A 1184 22.27 -18.07 -5.45
C LEU A 1184 23.54 -18.26 -6.29
N ASN A 1185 24.72 -18.14 -5.69
CA ASN A 1185 26.00 -18.45 -6.35
C ASN A 1185 26.08 -19.95 -6.73
N GLY A 1186 25.58 -20.83 -5.84
CA GLY A 1186 25.47 -22.26 -6.11
C GLY A 1186 24.58 -22.55 -7.32
N VAL A 1187 23.44 -21.87 -7.42
CA VAL A 1187 22.53 -21.95 -8.59
C VAL A 1187 23.22 -21.48 -9.86
N ALA A 1188 23.88 -20.32 -9.83
CA ALA A 1188 24.53 -19.73 -10.99
C ALA A 1188 25.73 -20.55 -11.52
N ASN A 1189 26.45 -21.24 -10.64
CA ASN A 1189 27.54 -22.14 -11.03
C ASN A 1189 27.04 -23.51 -11.51
N ALA A 1190 25.79 -23.87 -11.17
CA ALA A 1190 25.18 -25.16 -11.49
C ALA A 1190 24.34 -25.16 -12.78
N SER A 1191 23.91 -23.96 -13.21
CA SER A 1191 23.23 -23.64 -14.48
C SER A 1191 24.22 -23.42 -15.60
#